data_AF-A0A938X5C6-F1
#
_entry.id   AF-A0A938X5C6-F1
#
_cell.length_a   1.000
_cell.length_b   1.000
_cell.length_c   1.000
_cell.angle_alpha   90.00
_cell.angle_beta   90.00
_cell.angle_gamma   90.00
#
_symmetry.space_group_name_H-M   'P 1'
#
loop_
_entity.id
_entity.type
_entity.pdbx_description
1 polymer ?
#
loop_
_entity_poly.entity_id
_entity_poly.type
_entity_poly.pdbx_seq_one_letter_code
_entity_poly.pdbx_strand_id
1 'polypeptide(L)'
;MNKIIKKRAIAFLLSLALITGIAPIDVAQAADVENSISTMSVQDESMNEEQKVGETVATEEQENSQSQANEEPQLQYIYVESSYLLTPGTQKVVASLQEGIVPSAATLIYENEDTGEQLSVQAGEIDEAAIAFSVDYADESQTGIYHLLKVSVDINGVTYDMDLNAMGINSRYGVNRDCETTPDAVVEEGDTVGESRMSEQPGVAATFLTFDENGDVIEDESAENAITEATAEVDGKAKARSLSDSAKSGNMVVVLDPGHGGKDSGAVGVNGVYEKNLTLKIAQYCKTELEQYSGVTVYMTRTDDSYPGGTGGASEDLDNRVAYAKSVGANVLVSIHLNSTGTGSAYGAEVYFPNSNYKPEVGSEGKNLAQKVHDELVSLGIYGRGIKIRYTANGSTYPDGSLADYYGLIYRAKKAGFPAIIIEHAFIDNQNDYNKFLSSDEKLQKLGVADATGIAKAYGLSKGKWERDETGWRWQYGDGTYARDCWVLVGGSWYYMGSDTYMLTGWQTINGAKYYLNPGNGAMQTGWLLLDGKWYYLNASGAMMSDGWTWIGSGCYYFDKDGVMAADTWVGDYYVDASGAWVQGWVKPCWIENGGRWWYRHKDGGYTASNWELIDGHWYYFDGAGWMTTGWQLVGGAWYYMDGSGVMQTGWLEQGGTKYYLSSSGVMLTGWQIIDSKWYYFNASGVMEKDTWIGDYYVDEKGVWDTSKVKPQWILSGNRWWYRHGDGSYTKSDWEKIDGKYYYFDNAGWMVTGWQLIEGKWYYMDGSGVKVTNAWIGNYYVDDSGIMATDTWVGNYYVDENGVWVPGKQKDVGWIQSGEKWWYRHNDGSYTVSNWEKINGQWYYFDSAGWMMTGWIVLGDSWYYLDASGAMHKGWLEEGGNKYYLNPEANSSGAEGVMLTGYQKIDGEWYYFNKGYSPAGALYYTGVTPIMGDTFLGGKETAVKKMADLYKSKKKEYPSEALGREMNQDKEGFKEEDFADTIEDFCGILYEEAVDEGIRPEVVFAQSMNETGWLQFGGDVKIEQFNFAGLGATGGGVAGAQFESVRQGLRAQVQHLKAYVTDEKPKKEIVDPRYNLVTKGTAPYVEWLGINENPKKVGWAGALRYGMTLVKSVMKPLEAM
;
A
#
# COMPACT_ATOMS: atom_id res chain seq x y z
N MET A 1 46.55 1.78 -11.16
CA MET A 1 47.44 1.26 -12.24
C MET A 1 48.64 0.59 -11.61
N ASN A 2 49.35 -0.30 -12.33
CA ASN A 2 50.81 -0.33 -12.20
C ASN A 2 51.50 -0.57 -13.56
N LYS A 3 51.96 0.54 -14.16
CA LYS A 3 53.24 0.60 -14.86
C LYS A 3 54.08 1.57 -14.01
N ILE A 4 55.26 1.31 -13.44
CA ILE A 4 56.19 0.16 -13.32
C ILE A 4 55.92 -1.06 -14.21
N ILE A 5 56.65 -1.16 -15.32
CA ILE A 5 56.57 -2.29 -16.24
C ILE A 5 57.49 -3.44 -15.78
N LYS A 6 56.90 -4.57 -15.40
CA LYS A 6 57.41 -5.96 -15.58
C LYS A 6 56.38 -6.95 -14.98
N LYS A 7 55.93 -8.02 -15.64
CA LYS A 7 55.82 -8.36 -17.08
C LYS A 7 54.83 -9.55 -17.18
N ARG A 8 53.90 -9.59 -18.15
CA ARG A 8 52.97 -10.75 -18.33
C ARG A 8 53.72 -11.99 -18.84
N ALA A 9 53.51 -13.16 -18.21
CA ALA A 9 53.61 -14.54 -18.75
C ALA A 9 53.67 -15.57 -17.60
N ILE A 10 53.19 -16.82 -17.68
CA ILE A 10 52.10 -17.43 -18.47
C ILE A 10 51.74 -18.77 -17.77
N ALA A 11 50.55 -19.33 -18.03
CA ALA A 11 50.08 -20.56 -17.39
C ALA A 11 50.68 -21.87 -17.98
N PHE A 12 50.60 -22.95 -17.18
CA PHE A 12 50.63 -24.37 -17.57
C PHE A 12 51.90 -24.96 -18.24
N LEU A 13 52.49 -25.95 -17.57
CA LEU A 13 52.53 -27.37 -18.01
C LEU A 13 52.83 -28.23 -16.74
N LEU A 14 51.90 -29.04 -16.25
CA LEU A 14 51.44 -30.37 -16.73
C LEU A 14 52.25 -31.54 -16.14
N SER A 15 51.49 -32.48 -15.58
CA SER A 15 51.90 -33.71 -14.90
C SER A 15 52.34 -34.82 -15.87
N LEU A 16 53.05 -35.83 -15.34
CA LEU A 16 52.73 -37.25 -15.59
C LEU A 16 53.45 -38.22 -14.61
N ALA A 17 52.92 -39.46 -14.53
CA ALA A 17 53.42 -40.64 -13.79
C ALA A 17 53.26 -40.58 -12.23
N LEU A 18 52.81 -41.62 -11.51
CA LEU A 18 52.29 -42.98 -11.82
C LEU A 18 50.97 -43.21 -11.03
N ILE A 19 49.83 -43.56 -11.66
CA ILE A 19 49.28 -44.92 -11.94
C ILE A 19 48.56 -45.63 -10.75
N THR A 20 47.39 -46.23 -11.06
CA THR A 20 46.42 -47.08 -10.30
C THR A 20 46.95 -47.96 -9.16
N GLY A 21 46.17 -48.42 -8.16
CA GLY A 21 44.71 -48.45 -7.88
C GLY A 21 44.47 -49.02 -6.45
N ILE A 22 43.26 -49.31 -5.92
CA ILE A 22 41.95 -49.76 -6.46
C ILE A 22 40.78 -48.97 -5.80
N ALA A 23 39.57 -49.01 -6.39
CA ALA A 23 38.41 -48.11 -6.22
C ALA A 23 37.25 -48.73 -5.32
N PRO A 24 35.97 -48.24 -5.25
CA PRO A 24 35.28 -47.17 -6.04
C PRO A 24 34.18 -46.24 -5.40
N ILE A 25 33.95 -45.06 -6.04
CA ILE A 25 32.64 -44.31 -6.23
C ILE A 25 31.97 -43.63 -4.98
N ASP A 26 31.35 -42.42 -5.01
CA ASP A 26 31.15 -41.33 -6.02
C ASP A 26 31.51 -39.92 -5.41
N VAL A 27 30.86 -38.73 -5.46
CA VAL A 27 29.57 -38.16 -5.96
C VAL A 27 29.73 -36.64 -6.33
N ALA A 28 28.71 -35.99 -6.94
CA ALA A 28 28.60 -34.55 -7.30
C ALA A 28 28.20 -33.60 -6.13
N GLN A 29 28.29 -32.25 -6.10
CA GLN A 29 28.90 -31.08 -6.85
C GLN A 29 28.56 -29.80 -5.99
N ALA A 30 28.89 -28.50 -6.19
CA ALA A 30 29.85 -27.58 -6.87
C ALA A 30 29.58 -26.14 -6.24
N ALA A 31 30.23 -24.98 -6.42
CA ALA A 31 31.31 -24.37 -7.24
C ALA A 31 32.15 -23.39 -6.32
N ASP A 32 33.18 -22.58 -6.63
CA ASP A 32 33.60 -21.69 -7.77
C ASP A 32 32.75 -20.40 -7.91
N VAL A 33 33.23 -19.15 -8.03
CA VAL A 33 34.57 -18.54 -8.37
C VAL A 33 34.81 -17.17 -7.64
N GLU A 34 36.04 -16.63 -7.59
CA GLU A 34 36.41 -15.28 -7.05
C GLU A 34 36.95 -14.27 -8.14
N ASN A 35 37.71 -13.19 -7.80
CA ASN A 35 37.67 -11.89 -8.52
C ASN A 35 38.96 -11.33 -9.21
N SER A 36 38.78 -10.64 -10.37
CA SER A 36 39.51 -9.43 -10.89
C SER A 36 40.77 -9.45 -11.82
N ILE A 37 40.94 -8.33 -12.58
CA ILE A 37 42.18 -7.66 -13.13
C ILE A 37 42.44 -7.58 -14.67
N SER A 38 42.40 -6.36 -15.27
CA SER A 38 43.53 -5.65 -16.00
C SER A 38 43.10 -4.52 -17.01
N THR A 39 44.07 -3.80 -17.60
CA THR A 39 43.99 -2.48 -18.30
C THR A 39 44.32 -2.59 -19.83
N MET A 40 44.32 -1.57 -20.73
CA MET A 40 44.75 -0.15 -20.64
C MET A 40 44.50 0.71 -21.92
N SER A 41 44.12 2.01 -21.78
CA SER A 41 44.30 3.15 -22.75
C SER A 41 43.60 3.08 -24.15
N VAL A 42 43.54 4.10 -25.04
CA VAL A 42 44.22 5.42 -25.24
C VAL A 42 43.31 6.43 -26.02
N GLN A 43 43.66 7.74 -26.05
CA GLN A 43 43.22 8.82 -26.99
C GLN A 43 41.73 9.27 -26.96
N ASP A 44 41.32 10.50 -27.36
CA ASP A 44 41.95 11.85 -27.39
C ASP A 44 40.82 12.92 -27.57
N GLU A 45 41.16 14.22 -27.47
CA GLU A 45 40.36 15.42 -27.85
C GLU A 45 38.96 15.65 -27.19
N SER A 46 38.39 16.86 -27.09
CA SER A 46 38.88 18.21 -26.74
C SER A 46 37.65 19.17 -26.59
N MET A 47 37.87 20.46 -26.28
CA MET A 47 36.87 21.57 -26.16
C MET A 47 36.01 21.51 -24.88
N ASN A 48 35.94 22.55 -24.03
CA ASN A 48 35.39 23.92 -24.21
C ASN A 48 33.85 23.94 -24.39
N GLU A 49 33.10 24.87 -23.81
CA GLU A 49 33.45 26.21 -23.31
C GLU A 49 32.55 26.64 -22.10
N GLU A 50 33.12 27.38 -21.13
CA GLU A 50 32.64 28.68 -20.57
C GLU A 50 31.16 28.90 -20.07
N GLN A 51 30.84 29.83 -19.14
CA GLN A 51 31.64 30.83 -18.39
C GLN A 51 31.03 31.22 -17.02
N LYS A 52 31.82 32.06 -16.32
CA LYS A 52 31.64 32.95 -15.13
C LYS A 52 30.28 33.70 -15.04
N VAL A 53 29.90 34.46 -14.00
CA VAL A 53 30.55 35.53 -13.15
C VAL A 53 29.77 35.64 -11.81
N GLY A 54 30.24 36.13 -10.66
CA GLY A 54 31.51 36.74 -10.18
C GLY A 54 31.47 36.92 -8.64
N GLU A 55 32.60 37.07 -7.92
CA GLU A 55 33.24 38.36 -7.52
C GLU A 55 32.57 39.08 -6.30
N THR A 56 33.24 39.63 -5.27
CA THR A 56 34.69 39.73 -4.90
C THR A 56 34.89 40.36 -3.48
N VAL A 57 35.97 39.99 -2.74
CA VAL A 57 36.91 40.87 -1.94
C VAL A 57 36.35 41.64 -0.70
N ALA A 58 37.05 41.97 0.40
CA ALA A 58 38.45 41.87 0.94
C ALA A 58 38.42 41.36 2.43
N THR A 59 39.45 41.25 3.29
CA THR A 59 40.88 41.66 3.41
C THR A 59 41.69 40.49 4.04
N GLU A 60 42.97 40.21 3.76
CA GLU A 60 44.21 40.95 4.11
C GLU A 60 44.40 41.17 5.64
N GLU A 61 45.55 40.92 6.29
CA GLU A 61 46.85 40.30 5.88
C GLU A 61 47.75 39.94 7.11
N GLN A 62 49.06 39.67 6.88
CA GLN A 62 50.17 39.35 7.81
C GLN A 62 50.28 37.87 8.29
N GLU A 63 51.40 37.13 8.22
CA GLU A 63 52.88 37.38 8.28
C GLU A 63 53.46 37.68 9.69
N ASN A 64 54.68 37.25 10.08
CA ASN A 64 55.54 36.09 9.73
C ASN A 64 56.71 36.01 10.78
N SER A 65 57.47 34.91 10.77
CA SER A 65 58.87 34.76 11.22
C SER A 65 59.27 34.86 12.72
N GLN A 66 59.44 33.67 13.31
CA GLN A 66 60.68 33.17 13.96
C GLN A 66 61.35 33.92 15.14
N SER A 67 61.47 33.19 16.25
CA SER A 67 62.78 32.91 16.89
C SER A 67 62.70 31.60 17.71
N GLN A 68 63.70 30.72 17.62
CA GLN A 68 63.73 29.47 18.39
C GLN A 68 63.98 29.71 19.88
N ALA A 69 63.38 28.87 20.72
CA ALA A 69 63.90 28.53 22.04
C ALA A 69 64.36 27.06 22.02
N ASN A 70 65.34 26.69 22.84
CA ASN A 70 65.60 25.28 23.14
C ASN A 70 64.55 24.84 24.16
N GLU A 71 63.82 23.77 23.86
CA GLU A 71 62.93 23.12 24.81
C GLU A 71 63.73 22.16 25.70
N GLU A 72 63.37 22.06 26.97
CA GLU A 72 63.84 21.00 27.86
C GLU A 72 63.09 19.70 27.52
N PRO A 73 63.74 18.53 27.49
CA PRO A 73 63.10 17.28 27.10
C PRO A 73 62.01 16.88 28.10
N GLN A 74 60.76 16.78 27.64
CA GLN A 74 59.67 16.28 28.46
C GLN A 74 59.43 14.78 28.25
N LEU A 75 59.19 14.09 29.37
CA LEU A 75 58.76 12.69 29.42
C LEU A 75 57.25 12.62 29.12
N GLN A 76 56.85 11.90 28.06
CA GLN A 76 55.45 11.68 27.71
C GLN A 76 54.82 10.54 28.52
N TYR A 77 55.54 9.44 28.71
CA TYR A 77 55.13 8.33 29.58
C TYR A 77 56.34 7.53 30.08
N ILE A 78 56.11 6.78 31.17
CA ILE A 78 56.94 5.65 31.56
C ILE A 78 56.06 4.40 31.66
N TYR A 79 56.60 3.27 31.25
CA TYR A 79 55.94 1.98 31.16
C TYR A 79 56.74 0.95 31.96
N VAL A 80 56.05 0.12 32.75
CA VAL A 80 56.65 -0.99 33.51
C VAL A 80 55.94 -2.26 33.10
N GLU A 81 56.69 -3.21 32.55
CA GLU A 81 56.15 -4.42 31.93
C GLU A 81 55.36 -5.35 32.88
N SER A 82 55.62 -5.30 34.19
CA SER A 82 54.82 -6.02 35.18
C SER A 82 54.70 -5.25 36.49
N SER A 83 53.58 -5.43 37.18
CA SER A 83 53.39 -4.99 38.58
C SER A 83 53.92 -6.01 39.59
N TYR A 84 54.18 -7.26 39.17
CA TYR A 84 54.66 -8.35 40.02
C TYR A 84 55.61 -9.26 39.22
N LEU A 85 56.81 -9.52 39.74
CA LEU A 85 57.82 -10.37 39.12
C LEU A 85 58.26 -11.48 40.09
N LEU A 86 58.51 -12.70 39.58
CA LEU A 86 59.13 -13.79 40.34
C LEU A 86 60.63 -13.88 40.03
N THR A 87 61.44 -14.24 41.02
CA THR A 87 62.89 -14.46 40.84
C THR A 87 63.23 -15.92 40.50
N PRO A 88 64.13 -16.19 39.54
CA PRO A 88 64.81 -15.24 38.66
C PRO A 88 63.89 -14.68 37.57
N GLY A 89 64.00 -13.38 37.29
CA GLY A 89 63.21 -12.68 36.28
C GLY A 89 63.81 -11.32 35.92
N THR A 90 63.44 -10.81 34.74
CA THR A 90 63.86 -9.49 34.25
C THR A 90 62.64 -8.58 34.18
N GLN A 91 62.78 -7.33 34.64
CA GLN A 91 61.77 -6.29 34.49
C GLN A 91 62.17 -5.34 33.34
N LYS A 92 61.44 -5.33 32.23
CA LYS A 92 61.57 -4.23 31.25
C LYS A 92 60.88 -2.97 31.78
N VAL A 93 61.48 -1.81 31.51
CA VAL A 93 60.92 -0.48 31.73
C VAL A 93 61.17 0.35 30.47
N VAL A 94 60.17 1.06 29.96
CA VAL A 94 60.31 1.92 28.77
C VAL A 94 59.92 3.35 29.12
N ALA A 95 60.81 4.30 28.88
CA ALA A 95 60.54 5.74 28.98
C ALA A 95 60.41 6.33 27.58
N SER A 96 59.50 7.28 27.37
CA SER A 96 59.28 7.91 26.06
C SER A 96 59.27 9.43 26.18
N LEU A 97 60.05 10.11 25.34
CA LEU A 97 60.19 11.57 25.31
C LEU A 97 59.23 12.22 24.30
N GLN A 98 59.18 13.56 24.30
CA GLN A 98 58.50 14.32 23.25
C GLN A 98 59.07 14.02 21.85
N GLU A 99 58.18 13.94 20.86
CA GLU A 99 58.52 13.54 19.48
C GLU A 99 59.59 14.45 18.87
N GLY A 100 60.60 13.85 18.23
CA GLY A 100 61.75 14.56 17.66
C GLY A 100 62.93 14.80 18.61
N ILE A 101 62.84 14.43 19.89
CA ILE A 101 63.98 14.42 20.83
C ILE A 101 64.57 13.02 20.94
N VAL A 102 65.78 12.85 20.42
CA VAL A 102 66.55 11.59 20.46
C VAL A 102 67.74 11.74 21.42
N PRO A 103 67.78 11.03 22.56
CA PRO A 103 68.90 11.08 23.48
C PRO A 103 70.06 10.18 23.03
N SER A 104 71.29 10.61 23.33
CA SER A 104 72.53 9.89 22.98
C SER A 104 72.96 8.84 24.01
N ALA A 105 72.45 8.95 25.24
CA ALA A 105 72.49 7.93 26.29
C ALA A 105 71.35 8.19 27.30
N ALA A 106 70.98 7.19 28.08
CA ALA A 106 69.95 7.32 29.12
C ALA A 106 70.16 6.34 30.28
N THR A 107 69.72 6.74 31.48
CA THR A 107 69.85 5.98 32.74
C THR A 107 68.54 6.03 33.53
N LEU A 108 68.03 4.89 33.96
CA LEU A 108 66.92 4.77 34.90
C LEU A 108 67.48 4.60 36.33
N ILE A 109 66.88 5.31 37.29
CA ILE A 109 67.24 5.28 38.71
C ILE A 109 66.00 4.90 39.52
N TYR A 110 66.14 3.92 40.40
CA TYR A 110 65.04 3.27 41.11
C TYR A 110 65.49 2.78 42.50
N GLU A 111 64.56 2.55 43.42
CA GLU A 111 64.85 2.21 44.82
C GLU A 111 64.09 0.95 45.24
N ASN A 112 64.72 0.08 46.04
CA ASN A 112 63.99 -0.95 46.80
C ASN A 112 63.46 -0.31 48.10
N GLU A 113 62.14 -0.12 48.21
CA GLU A 113 61.52 0.56 49.35
C GLU A 113 61.58 -0.23 50.66
N ASP A 114 61.83 -1.55 50.61
CA ASP A 114 62.02 -2.38 51.80
C ASP A 114 63.44 -2.30 52.38
N THR A 115 64.45 -1.94 51.57
CA THR A 115 65.86 -1.81 52.01
C THR A 115 66.39 -0.38 52.02
N GLY A 116 65.79 0.54 51.28
CA GLY A 116 66.29 1.89 51.02
C GLY A 116 67.50 1.93 50.08
N GLU A 117 67.71 0.88 49.27
CA GLU A 117 68.85 0.80 48.34
C GLU A 117 68.47 1.37 46.96
N GLN A 118 69.13 2.48 46.59
CA GLN A 118 69.00 3.09 45.27
C GLN A 118 69.96 2.45 44.26
N LEU A 119 69.39 2.04 43.14
CA LEU A 119 70.00 1.30 42.04
C LEU A 119 69.84 2.08 40.73
N SER A 120 70.64 1.74 39.72
CA SER A 120 70.57 2.40 38.41
C SER A 120 70.96 1.47 37.26
N VAL A 121 70.25 1.58 36.14
CA VAL A 121 70.50 0.80 34.93
C VAL A 121 70.61 1.71 33.70
N GLN A 122 71.52 1.38 32.79
CA GLN A 122 71.66 2.08 31.49
C GLN A 122 70.62 1.56 30.50
N ALA A 123 70.21 2.40 29.55
CA ALA A 123 69.34 1.95 28.46
C ALA A 123 70.05 0.89 27.61
N GLY A 124 69.33 -0.21 27.32
CA GLY A 124 69.81 -1.27 26.42
C GLY A 124 69.58 -0.93 24.95
N GLU A 125 68.51 -0.18 24.66
CA GLU A 125 68.13 0.27 23.32
C GLU A 125 67.47 1.66 23.42
N ILE A 126 67.72 2.50 22.41
CA ILE A 126 67.10 3.82 22.24
C ILE A 126 66.72 3.90 20.75
N ASP A 127 65.42 4.03 20.46
CA ASP A 127 64.90 4.20 19.11
C ASP A 127 63.96 5.41 19.05
N GLU A 128 64.29 6.35 18.17
CA GLU A 128 63.75 7.71 18.13
C GLU A 128 63.59 8.34 19.53
N ALA A 129 62.35 8.49 20.04
CA ALA A 129 62.06 9.07 21.36
C ALA A 129 61.89 8.04 22.49
N ALA A 130 61.92 6.73 22.18
CA ALA A 130 61.70 5.64 23.13
C ALA A 130 63.02 5.07 23.66
N ILE A 131 63.04 4.76 24.96
CA ILE A 131 64.22 4.38 25.73
C ILE A 131 63.89 3.11 26.52
N ALA A 132 64.55 1.99 26.22
CA ALA A 132 64.30 0.70 26.86
C ALA A 132 65.38 0.35 27.90
N PHE A 133 64.95 -0.02 29.10
CA PHE A 133 65.76 -0.51 30.22
C PHE A 133 65.34 -1.93 30.59
N SER A 134 66.30 -2.75 31.05
CA SER A 134 66.06 -4.11 31.53
C SER A 134 66.75 -4.31 32.88
N VAL A 135 65.99 -4.60 33.93
CA VAL A 135 66.50 -4.82 35.29
C VAL A 135 66.41 -6.30 35.66
N ASP A 136 67.56 -6.94 35.87
CA ASP A 136 67.63 -8.36 36.21
C ASP A 136 67.58 -8.62 37.73
N TYR A 137 66.74 -9.57 38.12
CA TYR A 137 66.62 -10.10 39.47
C TYR A 137 66.94 -11.60 39.47
N ALA A 138 68.00 -12.00 40.18
CA ALA A 138 68.59 -13.34 40.07
C ALA A 138 68.10 -14.34 41.12
N ASP A 139 67.78 -13.90 42.34
CA ASP A 139 67.31 -14.77 43.43
C ASP A 139 66.48 -14.04 44.49
N GLU A 140 65.88 -14.82 45.39
CA GLU A 140 64.94 -14.36 46.43
C GLU A 140 65.54 -13.32 47.40
N SER A 141 66.87 -13.13 47.47
CA SER A 141 67.46 -12.06 48.29
C SER A 141 67.13 -10.65 47.77
N GLN A 142 66.68 -10.53 46.51
CA GLN A 142 66.23 -9.28 45.90
C GLN A 142 64.70 -9.06 46.02
N THR A 143 63.99 -9.88 46.81
CA THR A 143 62.56 -9.70 47.14
C THR A 143 62.29 -8.31 47.72
N GLY A 144 61.22 -7.66 47.28
CA GLY A 144 60.79 -6.35 47.80
C GLY A 144 59.93 -5.56 46.83
N ILE A 145 59.45 -4.39 47.26
CA ILE A 145 58.78 -3.42 46.38
C ILE A 145 59.82 -2.44 45.82
N TYR A 146 59.81 -2.26 44.50
CA TYR A 146 60.70 -1.34 43.79
C TYR A 146 59.93 -0.15 43.24
N HIS A 147 60.51 1.04 43.39
CA HIS A 147 59.91 2.32 43.01
C HIS A 147 60.82 3.07 42.03
N LEU A 148 60.28 3.48 40.89
CA LEU A 148 61.03 4.26 39.90
C LEU A 148 61.12 5.71 40.36
N LEU A 149 62.34 6.23 40.51
CA LEU A 149 62.57 7.59 41.02
C LEU A 149 62.74 8.60 39.90
N LYS A 150 63.54 8.27 38.88
CA LYS A 150 64.09 9.26 37.94
C LYS A 150 64.60 8.62 36.65
N VAL A 151 64.44 9.32 35.53
CA VAL A 151 65.14 9.03 34.27
C VAL A 151 66.09 10.19 33.95
N SER A 152 67.37 9.89 33.69
CA SER A 152 68.38 10.85 33.25
C SER A 152 68.70 10.60 31.77
N VAL A 153 68.78 11.65 30.94
CA VAL A 153 69.03 11.53 29.48
C VAL A 153 70.10 12.52 29.00
N ASP A 154 71.05 12.05 28.20
CA ASP A 154 72.12 12.89 27.63
C ASP A 154 71.77 13.32 26.20
N ILE A 155 71.49 14.61 26.00
CA ILE A 155 71.19 15.18 24.68
C ILE A 155 72.31 16.16 24.31
N ASN A 156 73.03 15.87 23.23
CA ASN A 156 74.14 16.68 22.72
C ASN A 156 75.25 17.00 23.76
N GLY A 157 75.45 16.12 24.74
CA GLY A 157 76.44 16.29 25.81
C GLY A 157 75.97 17.13 27.00
N VAL A 158 74.66 17.36 27.14
CA VAL A 158 74.02 17.91 28.34
C VAL A 158 73.07 16.86 28.92
N THR A 159 73.26 16.52 30.18
CA THR A 159 72.38 15.62 30.93
C THR A 159 71.15 16.36 31.43
N TYR A 160 69.96 15.82 31.18
CA TYR A 160 68.69 16.30 31.69
C TYR A 160 68.08 15.26 32.63
N ASP A 161 67.47 15.75 33.71
CA ASP A 161 67.14 14.98 34.91
C ASP A 161 65.62 15.03 35.18
N MET A 162 64.90 13.97 34.80
CA MET A 162 63.43 13.89 34.93
C MET A 162 63.07 13.09 36.17
N ASP A 163 62.86 13.80 37.28
CA ASP A 163 62.38 13.26 38.56
C ASP A 163 60.89 12.89 38.45
N LEU A 164 60.60 11.59 38.51
CA LEU A 164 59.26 11.05 38.31
C LEU A 164 58.33 11.48 39.45
N ASN A 165 58.83 11.47 40.68
CA ASN A 165 58.07 11.84 41.88
C ASN A 165 57.68 13.32 41.86
N ALA A 166 58.58 14.20 41.43
CA ALA A 166 58.28 15.63 41.23
C ALA A 166 57.29 15.88 40.08
N MET A 167 57.25 15.00 39.08
CA MET A 167 56.24 14.98 38.01
C MET A 167 54.90 14.32 38.43
N GLY A 168 54.81 13.76 39.64
CA GLY A 168 53.63 13.05 40.15
C GLY A 168 53.48 11.61 39.64
N ILE A 169 54.49 11.09 38.93
CA ILE A 169 54.59 9.70 38.46
C ILE A 169 55.17 8.87 39.60
N ASN A 170 54.40 7.87 40.07
CA ASN A 170 54.60 7.19 41.35
C ASN A 170 54.73 5.66 41.15
N SER A 171 55.33 5.25 40.04
CA SER A 171 55.26 3.90 39.47
C SER A 171 56.11 2.90 40.26
N ARG A 172 55.47 1.81 40.73
CA ARG A 172 56.11 0.71 41.45
C ARG A 172 55.84 -0.64 40.80
N TYR A 173 56.66 -1.63 41.15
CA TYR A 173 56.41 -3.04 40.92
C TYR A 173 56.97 -3.86 42.09
N GLY A 174 56.36 -5.02 42.35
CA GLY A 174 56.80 -5.96 43.36
C GLY A 174 57.68 -7.08 42.79
N VAL A 175 58.66 -7.54 43.56
CA VAL A 175 59.46 -8.74 43.27
C VAL A 175 59.24 -9.74 44.40
N ASN A 176 58.66 -10.90 44.06
CA ASN A 176 58.14 -11.94 44.97
C ASN A 176 57.13 -11.44 46.03
N ARG A 177 56.53 -10.25 45.85
CA ARG A 177 55.68 -9.59 46.84
C ARG A 177 54.65 -8.68 46.16
N ASP A 178 53.40 -8.70 46.63
CA ASP A 178 52.34 -7.86 46.08
C ASP A 178 52.56 -6.37 46.40
N CYS A 179 52.22 -5.52 45.43
CA CYS A 179 52.29 -4.06 45.53
C CYS A 179 50.90 -3.48 45.26
N GLU A 180 50.38 -2.64 46.17
CA GLU A 180 49.00 -2.09 46.08
C GLU A 180 48.83 -0.98 45.02
N THR A 181 49.91 -0.53 44.36
CA THR A 181 49.87 0.45 43.27
C THR A 181 50.08 -0.21 41.92
N THR A 182 49.12 -0.05 41.01
CA THR A 182 49.25 -0.42 39.60
C THR A 182 50.20 0.54 38.87
N PRO A 183 51.14 0.04 38.04
CA PRO A 183 51.92 0.89 37.16
C PRO A 183 51.02 1.52 36.09
N ASP A 184 51.36 2.74 35.66
CA ASP A 184 50.46 3.65 34.95
C ASP A 184 50.03 3.18 33.55
N ALA A 185 50.71 2.18 32.98
CA ALA A 185 50.27 1.41 31.82
C ALA A 185 50.80 -0.03 31.88
N VAL A 186 49.99 -1.00 31.44
CA VAL A 186 50.35 -2.42 31.23
C VAL A 186 49.93 -2.81 29.81
N VAL A 187 50.79 -3.54 29.09
CA VAL A 187 50.58 -3.97 27.69
C VAL A 187 51.00 -5.43 27.57
N GLU A 188 50.08 -6.31 27.17
CA GLU A 188 50.42 -7.71 26.85
C GLU A 188 50.98 -7.82 25.43
N GLU A 189 51.99 -8.68 25.23
CA GLU A 189 52.67 -8.88 23.94
C GLU A 189 51.74 -9.51 22.89
N GLY A 190 51.88 -9.05 21.63
CA GLY A 190 51.01 -9.45 20.53
C GLY A 190 51.47 -10.67 19.73
N ASP A 191 50.49 -11.41 19.21
CA ASP A 191 50.56 -12.35 18.07
C ASP A 191 51.76 -13.29 17.94
N THR A 192 51.54 -14.58 18.24
CA THR A 192 52.00 -15.62 17.29
C THR A 192 51.05 -16.82 17.20
N VAL A 193 50.67 -17.12 15.96
CA VAL A 193 49.73 -18.15 15.49
C VAL A 193 49.86 -19.53 16.17
N GLY A 194 48.75 -20.10 16.66
CA GLY A 194 48.68 -21.49 17.12
C GLY A 194 47.26 -22.00 17.37
N GLU A 195 46.64 -22.67 16.38
CA GLU A 195 45.34 -23.32 16.55
C GLU A 195 45.40 -24.57 17.46
N SER A 196 44.34 -24.87 18.23
CA SER A 196 43.63 -26.16 18.16
C SER A 196 42.64 -26.46 19.32
N ARG A 197 41.34 -26.50 18.97
CA ARG A 197 40.29 -27.45 19.46
C ARG A 197 39.85 -27.54 20.94
N MET A 198 38.56 -27.22 21.12
CA MET A 198 37.48 -28.10 21.66
C MET A 198 37.69 -28.89 22.98
N SER A 199 36.79 -28.66 23.95
CA SER A 199 35.95 -29.73 24.53
C SER A 199 34.73 -29.19 25.33
N GLU A 200 33.87 -30.13 25.70
CA GLU A 200 32.46 -30.08 26.10
C GLU A 200 32.14 -29.55 27.53
N GLN A 201 30.85 -29.40 27.85
CA GLN A 201 30.29 -29.20 29.21
C GLN A 201 30.19 -30.56 29.98
N PRO A 202 29.59 -30.69 31.19
CA PRO A 202 29.25 -29.71 32.26
C PRO A 202 29.69 -30.13 33.69
N GLY A 203 29.56 -29.23 34.68
CA GLY A 203 29.69 -29.51 36.13
C GLY A 203 31.12 -29.40 36.68
N VAL A 204 31.37 -29.22 37.98
CA VAL A 204 30.52 -29.27 39.20
C VAL A 204 30.83 -28.04 40.10
N ALA A 205 29.95 -27.70 41.05
CA ALA A 205 30.13 -26.58 41.99
C ALA A 205 30.53 -27.04 43.41
N ALA A 206 31.04 -26.10 44.23
CA ALA A 206 31.56 -26.29 45.60
C ALA A 206 32.88 -27.12 45.68
N THR A 207 33.69 -27.05 46.73
CA THR A 207 33.47 -26.50 48.09
C THR A 207 34.69 -25.72 48.60
N PHE A 208 34.50 -24.72 49.47
CA PHE A 208 35.59 -24.13 50.25
C PHE A 208 35.80 -24.97 51.52
N LEU A 209 37.01 -25.52 51.71
CA LEU A 209 37.42 -26.19 52.94
C LEU A 209 38.23 -25.22 53.80
N THR A 210 37.81 -25.03 55.06
CA THR A 210 38.60 -24.33 56.08
C THR A 210 38.96 -25.29 57.21
N PHE A 211 40.21 -25.21 57.65
CA PHE A 211 40.73 -25.98 58.78
C PHE A 211 40.66 -25.13 60.06
N ASP A 212 40.49 -25.76 61.22
CA ASP A 212 40.57 -25.07 62.51
C ASP A 212 42.04 -24.88 62.98
N GLU A 213 42.23 -24.27 64.16
CA GLU A 213 43.55 -23.98 64.73
C GLU A 213 44.41 -25.22 65.06
N ASN A 214 43.86 -26.43 64.93
CA ASN A 214 44.59 -27.71 65.09
C ASN A 214 44.77 -28.48 63.77
N GLY A 215 44.13 -28.05 62.68
CA GLY A 215 44.33 -28.58 61.33
C GLY A 215 43.39 -29.71 60.90
N ASP A 216 42.29 -29.96 61.62
CA ASP A 216 41.24 -30.89 61.19
C ASP A 216 40.18 -30.21 60.30
N VAL A 217 39.48 -31.01 59.48
CA VAL A 217 38.47 -30.56 58.50
C VAL A 217 37.07 -30.58 59.13
N ILE A 218 36.28 -29.52 58.90
CA ILE A 218 34.87 -29.44 59.29
C ILE A 218 34.02 -29.00 58.08
N GLU A 219 32.98 -29.78 57.79
CA GLU A 219 31.84 -29.41 56.94
C GLU A 219 30.58 -29.36 57.83
N ASP A 220 29.69 -28.37 57.65
CA ASP A 220 28.24 -28.54 57.40
C ASP A 220 27.53 -27.16 57.27
N GLU A 221 26.28 -27.15 56.80
CA GLU A 221 25.46 -25.96 56.53
C GLU A 221 24.53 -25.56 57.70
N SER A 222 24.19 -24.26 57.74
CA SER A 222 22.96 -23.70 58.33
C SER A 222 22.68 -23.80 59.85
N ALA A 223 22.72 -22.65 60.51
CA ALA A 223 21.71 -22.26 61.51
C ALA A 223 21.62 -20.73 61.60
N GLU A 224 20.42 -20.20 61.82
CA GLU A 224 20.15 -18.75 61.81
C GLU A 224 20.64 -18.00 63.06
N ASN A 225 20.68 -16.67 62.91
CA ASN A 225 20.48 -15.64 63.94
C ASN A 225 20.15 -16.12 65.37
N ALA A 226 21.02 -15.79 66.33
CA ALA A 226 20.75 -14.86 67.44
C ALA A 226 22.01 -14.79 68.35
N ILE A 227 22.17 -13.90 69.33
CA ILE A 227 21.27 -12.92 70.00
C ILE A 227 22.17 -11.68 70.36
N THR A 228 21.72 -10.48 70.75
CA THR A 228 20.44 -10.03 71.32
C THR A 228 20.27 -8.51 71.26
N GLU A 229 19.02 -8.03 71.17
CA GLU A 229 18.64 -6.65 71.47
C GLU A 229 18.85 -6.29 72.96
N ALA A 230 19.77 -5.38 73.27
CA ALA A 230 19.70 -4.65 74.54
C ALA A 230 18.64 -3.55 74.41
N THR A 231 17.52 -3.69 75.13
CA THR A 231 16.34 -2.82 74.98
C THR A 231 16.39 -1.56 75.87
N ALA A 232 16.08 -0.41 75.26
CA ALA A 232 15.77 0.89 75.89
C ALA A 232 16.93 1.58 76.67
N GLU A 233 16.92 2.89 77.00
CA GLU A 233 15.86 3.93 76.95
C GLU A 233 16.34 5.28 76.35
N VAL A 234 15.45 5.92 75.57
CA VAL A 234 14.99 7.34 75.63
C VAL A 234 15.99 8.54 75.58
N ASP A 235 15.82 9.30 74.49
CA ASP A 235 16.08 10.75 74.25
C ASP A 235 17.53 11.31 74.20
N GLY A 236 17.72 12.35 73.37
CA GLY A 236 19.05 12.94 73.14
C GLY A 236 19.30 13.63 71.79
N LYS A 237 18.34 14.38 71.23
CA LYS A 237 18.48 15.04 69.91
C LYS A 237 19.68 16.01 69.79
N ALA A 238 20.69 15.67 68.98
CA ALA A 238 21.42 16.65 68.13
C ALA A 238 22.38 16.00 67.10
N LYS A 239 22.47 16.61 65.90
CA LYS A 239 23.56 16.46 64.91
C LYS A 239 23.82 15.08 64.27
N ALA A 240 22.81 14.58 63.53
CA ALA A 240 23.05 14.07 62.18
C ALA A 240 21.93 14.67 61.29
N ARG A 241 22.30 15.46 60.28
CA ARG A 241 21.35 16.16 59.37
C ARG A 241 21.93 16.13 57.96
N SER A 242 21.06 16.15 56.96
CA SER A 242 21.34 16.01 55.51
C SER A 242 22.12 14.75 55.12
N LEU A 243 21.35 13.72 54.75
CA LEU A 243 21.64 12.75 53.66
C LEU A 243 20.40 11.88 53.34
N SER A 244 19.40 11.86 54.23
CA SER A 244 18.17 11.04 54.12
C SER A 244 16.95 11.72 53.50
N ASP A 245 17.01 13.02 53.19
CA ASP A 245 15.80 13.85 53.02
C ASP A 245 15.29 13.94 51.56
N SER A 246 15.99 13.32 50.60
CA SER A 246 15.58 13.21 49.19
C SER A 246 14.88 11.88 48.84
N ALA A 247 15.01 10.85 49.68
CA ALA A 247 14.54 9.48 49.40
C ALA A 247 13.15 9.15 50.00
N LYS A 248 12.25 10.13 50.12
CA LYS A 248 10.86 9.91 50.58
C LYS A 248 9.83 10.67 49.73
N SER A 249 8.94 9.91 49.09
CA SER A 249 7.84 10.33 48.21
C SER A 249 8.20 11.09 46.92
N GLY A 250 9.45 10.99 46.44
CA GLY A 250 9.85 11.48 45.11
C GLY A 250 9.95 10.36 44.08
N ASN A 251 9.51 10.64 42.85
CA ASN A 251 9.74 9.81 41.66
C ASN A 251 11.22 9.93 41.21
N MET A 252 11.89 8.82 40.94
CA MET A 252 13.31 8.77 40.52
C MET A 252 13.44 9.03 39.01
N VAL A 253 14.13 10.10 38.62
CA VAL A 253 14.36 10.45 37.21
C VAL A 253 15.75 10.00 36.76
N VAL A 254 15.81 8.93 35.98
CA VAL A 254 17.03 8.46 35.30
C VAL A 254 17.05 9.02 33.88
N VAL A 255 18.20 9.52 33.43
CA VAL A 255 18.41 9.88 32.02
C VAL A 255 19.51 9.01 31.45
N LEU A 256 19.18 8.28 30.39
CA LEU A 256 20.15 7.49 29.63
C LEU A 256 20.63 8.29 28.42
N ASP A 257 21.92 8.23 28.14
CA ASP A 257 22.57 8.98 27.09
C ASP A 257 23.26 8.00 26.12
N PRO A 258 22.60 7.61 25.02
CA PRO A 258 23.23 6.74 24.04
C PRO A 258 24.33 7.50 23.31
N GLY A 259 25.57 7.07 23.51
CA GLY A 259 26.76 7.71 22.94
C GLY A 259 26.65 7.93 21.44
N HIS A 260 27.24 9.02 20.95
CA HIS A 260 27.27 9.40 19.52
C HIS A 260 25.86 9.62 18.93
N GLY A 261 25.68 9.53 17.61
CA GLY A 261 24.38 9.66 16.93
C GLY A 261 24.40 10.51 15.66
N GLY A 262 23.56 10.19 14.68
CA GLY A 262 23.40 10.98 13.44
C GLY A 262 24.69 11.10 12.65
N LYS A 263 25.27 12.31 12.61
CA LYS A 263 26.53 12.62 11.90
C LYS A 263 27.78 12.10 12.61
N ASP A 264 27.67 11.77 13.90
CA ASP A 264 28.73 11.17 14.70
C ASP A 264 28.48 9.66 14.80
N SER A 265 29.38 8.87 14.22
CA SER A 265 29.28 7.40 14.18
C SER A 265 29.65 6.70 15.50
N GLY A 266 30.43 7.37 16.36
CA GLY A 266 31.33 6.68 17.28
C GLY A 266 32.34 5.80 16.53
N ALA A 267 32.89 4.81 17.22
CA ALA A 267 33.78 3.82 16.64
C ALA A 267 33.11 2.94 15.57
N VAL A 268 33.91 2.43 14.63
CA VAL A 268 33.49 1.44 13.62
C VAL A 268 34.13 0.10 13.98
N GLY A 269 33.31 -0.83 14.45
CA GLY A 269 33.75 -2.15 14.87
C GLY A 269 33.86 -3.17 13.75
N VAL A 270 34.09 -4.42 14.15
CA VAL A 270 34.18 -5.55 13.21
C VAL A 270 32.94 -5.65 12.32
N ASN A 271 33.15 -6.07 11.07
CA ASN A 271 32.11 -6.17 10.05
C ASN A 271 31.41 -4.84 9.70
N GLY A 272 31.98 -3.69 10.07
CA GLY A 272 31.47 -2.36 9.72
C GLY A 272 30.30 -1.89 10.60
N VAL A 273 30.16 -2.44 11.81
CA VAL A 273 29.10 -2.05 12.74
C VAL A 273 29.46 -0.74 13.46
N TYR A 274 28.56 0.23 13.41
CA TYR A 274 28.75 1.53 14.07
C TYR A 274 28.32 1.50 15.54
N GLU A 275 29.17 2.03 16.42
CA GLU A 275 28.91 2.16 17.86
C GLU A 275 27.57 2.82 18.15
N LYS A 276 27.26 3.95 17.48
CA LYS A 276 26.02 4.72 17.68
C LYS A 276 24.71 3.92 17.55
N ASN A 277 24.75 2.78 16.85
CA ASN A 277 23.60 1.90 16.65
C ASN A 277 23.47 0.90 17.81
N LEU A 278 24.60 0.44 18.36
CA LEU A 278 24.63 -0.51 19.47
C LEU A 278 24.37 0.18 20.81
N THR A 279 24.94 1.37 21.04
CA THR A 279 24.69 2.18 22.24
C THR A 279 23.21 2.54 22.37
N LEU A 280 22.54 2.86 21.25
CA LEU A 280 21.10 3.10 21.21
C LEU A 280 20.30 1.87 21.66
N LYS A 281 20.63 0.67 21.16
CA LYS A 281 19.95 -0.56 21.57
C LYS A 281 20.16 -0.87 23.06
N ILE A 282 21.41 -0.83 23.54
CA ILE A 282 21.73 -1.08 24.96
C ILE A 282 20.96 -0.11 25.86
N ALA A 283 20.91 1.18 25.52
CA ALA A 283 20.16 2.18 26.26
C ALA A 283 18.63 1.96 26.21
N GLN A 284 18.08 1.52 25.07
CA GLN A 284 16.66 1.13 24.94
C GLN A 284 16.32 -0.09 25.82
N TYR A 285 17.22 -1.08 25.93
CA TYR A 285 17.06 -2.22 26.83
C TYR A 285 17.24 -1.85 28.31
N CYS A 286 18.14 -0.92 28.63
CA CYS A 286 18.30 -0.39 29.99
C CYS A 286 17.04 0.39 30.44
N LYS A 287 16.48 1.24 29.57
CA LYS A 287 15.18 1.91 29.82
C LYS A 287 14.05 0.90 30.05
N THR A 288 13.92 -0.06 29.13
CA THR A 288 13.00 -1.20 29.20
C THR A 288 13.03 -1.92 30.56
N GLU A 289 14.23 -2.14 31.10
CA GLU A 289 14.40 -2.87 32.35
C GLU A 289 14.16 -1.98 33.58
N LEU A 290 14.61 -0.72 33.55
CA LEU A 290 14.35 0.27 34.60
C LEU A 290 12.86 0.59 34.78
N GLU A 291 12.06 0.58 33.71
CA GLU A 291 10.62 0.87 33.77
C GLU A 291 9.79 -0.30 34.36
N GLN A 292 10.41 -1.44 34.68
CA GLN A 292 9.81 -2.50 35.52
C GLN A 292 9.95 -2.23 37.03
N TYR A 293 10.69 -1.19 37.43
CA TYR A 293 10.93 -0.84 38.82
C TYR A 293 9.98 0.26 39.33
N SER A 294 9.58 0.12 40.59
CA SER A 294 8.56 0.96 41.22
C SER A 294 9.07 2.39 41.47
N GLY A 295 8.34 3.40 41.00
CA GLY A 295 8.68 4.81 41.25
C GLY A 295 9.84 5.38 40.43
N VAL A 296 10.09 4.83 39.24
CA VAL A 296 11.12 5.29 38.29
C VAL A 296 10.48 5.93 37.05
N THR A 297 11.13 6.95 36.49
CA THR A 297 10.85 7.50 35.16
C THR A 297 12.15 7.63 34.39
N VAL A 298 12.18 7.13 33.15
CA VAL A 298 13.41 7.09 32.33
C VAL A 298 13.26 7.92 31.07
N TYR A 299 14.11 8.93 30.93
CA TYR A 299 14.26 9.69 29.67
C TYR A 299 15.52 9.25 28.91
N MET A 300 15.57 9.57 27.61
CA MET A 300 16.75 9.36 26.77
C MET A 300 17.11 10.66 26.06
N THR A 301 18.41 10.96 25.92
CA THR A 301 18.88 12.16 25.19
C THR A 301 18.60 12.10 23.68
N ARG A 302 18.55 10.88 23.13
CA ARG A 302 18.02 10.55 21.79
C ARG A 302 17.31 9.20 21.84
N THR A 303 16.28 9.02 21.01
CA THR A 303 15.53 7.76 20.86
C THR A 303 15.74 7.07 19.51
N ASP A 304 16.47 7.73 18.60
CA ASP A 304 16.73 7.36 17.22
C ASP A 304 18.17 7.74 16.80
N ASP A 305 18.46 7.72 15.50
CA ASP A 305 19.74 8.12 14.92
C ASP A 305 19.89 9.65 14.71
N SER A 306 19.48 10.44 15.72
CA SER A 306 19.67 11.88 15.77
C SER A 306 21.00 12.27 16.45
N TYR A 307 21.46 13.50 16.20
CA TYR A 307 22.60 14.12 16.88
C TYR A 307 22.07 15.21 17.84
N PRO A 308 22.12 15.04 19.18
CA PRO A 308 21.55 15.99 20.15
C PRO A 308 22.06 17.44 20.05
N GLY A 309 23.28 17.66 19.54
CA GLY A 309 23.84 18.98 19.24
C GLY A 309 23.25 19.66 18.00
N GLY A 310 22.38 19.00 17.23
CA GLY A 310 21.79 19.53 16.01
C GLY A 310 22.84 19.94 14.96
N THR A 311 22.80 21.20 14.55
CA THR A 311 23.80 21.79 13.64
C THR A 311 25.14 22.08 14.32
N GLY A 312 25.19 22.09 15.65
CA GLY A 312 26.36 22.45 16.47
C GLY A 312 27.54 21.48 16.42
N GLY A 313 28.63 21.87 17.09
CA GLY A 313 29.83 21.05 17.27
C GLY A 313 29.79 20.17 18.53
N ALA A 314 30.80 19.30 18.73
CA ALA A 314 30.83 18.33 19.83
C ALA A 314 30.73 18.95 21.25
N SER A 315 31.19 20.20 21.45
CA SER A 315 30.96 20.89 22.74
C SER A 315 29.48 21.19 22.97
N GLU A 316 28.77 21.63 21.93
CA GLU A 316 27.36 22.01 21.99
C GLU A 316 26.44 20.79 22.13
N ASP A 317 26.83 19.65 21.54
CA ASP A 317 26.20 18.34 21.78
C ASP A 317 26.27 17.92 23.26
N LEU A 318 27.46 18.02 23.88
CA LEU A 318 27.65 17.71 25.30
C LEU A 318 26.95 18.71 26.24
N ASP A 319 26.88 20.00 25.86
CA ASP A 319 26.10 21.00 26.60
C ASP A 319 24.58 20.71 26.49
N ASN A 320 24.08 20.34 25.30
CA ASN A 320 22.67 20.00 25.07
C ASN A 320 22.24 18.72 25.82
N ARG A 321 23.04 17.65 25.81
CA ARG A 321 22.74 16.39 26.54
C ARG A 321 22.53 16.65 28.04
N VAL A 322 23.42 17.45 28.65
CA VAL A 322 23.31 17.82 30.08
C VAL A 322 22.20 18.85 30.34
N ALA A 323 21.96 19.79 29.43
CA ALA A 323 20.86 20.74 29.53
C ALA A 323 19.49 20.04 29.47
N TYR A 324 19.34 19.06 28.57
CA TYR A 324 18.14 18.23 28.49
C TYR A 324 17.92 17.42 29.78
N ALA A 325 18.94 16.71 30.25
CA ALA A 325 18.87 15.96 31.50
C ALA A 325 18.46 16.85 32.69
N LYS A 326 19.03 18.05 32.77
CA LYS A 326 18.64 19.05 33.78
C LYS A 326 17.19 19.53 33.61
N SER A 327 16.71 19.67 32.38
CA SER A 327 15.34 20.16 32.09
C SER A 327 14.24 19.18 32.49
N VAL A 328 14.50 17.87 32.40
CA VAL A 328 13.57 16.82 32.87
C VAL A 328 13.71 16.51 34.37
N GLY A 329 14.61 17.20 35.08
CA GLY A 329 14.82 17.02 36.51
C GLY A 329 15.62 15.78 36.90
N ALA A 330 16.59 15.37 36.06
CA ALA A 330 17.43 14.19 36.30
C ALA A 330 18.03 14.14 37.71
N ASN A 331 17.84 13.00 38.37
CA ASN A 331 18.67 12.60 39.51
C ASN A 331 20.05 12.11 39.06
N VAL A 332 20.11 11.48 37.87
CA VAL A 332 21.32 10.84 37.35
C VAL A 332 21.33 10.83 35.82
N LEU A 333 22.53 10.94 35.23
CA LEU A 333 22.78 10.79 33.80
C LEU A 333 23.76 9.63 33.53
N VAL A 334 23.42 8.72 32.63
CA VAL A 334 24.22 7.51 32.35
C VAL A 334 24.56 7.45 30.86
N SER A 335 25.81 7.72 30.51
CA SER A 335 26.30 7.61 29.13
C SER A 335 26.68 6.17 28.80
N ILE A 336 26.22 5.67 27.66
CA ILE A 336 26.45 4.29 27.21
C ILE A 336 27.28 4.32 25.93
N HIS A 337 28.47 3.73 26.00
CA HIS A 337 29.50 3.68 24.96
C HIS A 337 30.08 2.27 24.81
N LEU A 338 30.84 2.03 23.75
CA LEU A 338 31.63 0.81 23.52
C LEU A 338 33.11 1.16 23.34
N ASN A 339 34.00 0.44 24.02
CA ASN A 339 35.43 0.67 23.87
C ASN A 339 35.92 0.40 22.41
N SER A 340 37.00 1.06 22.02
CA SER A 340 37.76 0.79 20.79
C SER A 340 39.21 1.25 20.93
N THR A 341 40.15 0.55 20.28
CA THR A 341 41.56 0.93 20.14
C THR A 341 41.97 1.22 18.69
N GLY A 342 41.15 0.83 17.72
CA GLY A 342 41.53 0.75 16.29
C GLY A 342 42.40 -0.46 15.94
N THR A 343 42.84 -1.25 16.94
CA THR A 343 43.65 -2.47 16.76
C THR A 343 42.85 -3.75 16.96
N GLY A 344 41.71 -3.70 17.66
CA GLY A 344 40.86 -4.86 17.94
C GLY A 344 41.45 -5.91 18.90
N SER A 345 42.56 -5.61 19.59
CA SER A 345 43.23 -6.53 20.50
C SER A 345 42.73 -6.46 21.95
N ALA A 346 42.40 -5.25 22.44
CA ALA A 346 41.91 -5.04 23.81
C ALA A 346 40.46 -5.56 23.99
N TYR A 347 40.09 -5.90 25.22
CA TYR A 347 38.79 -6.50 25.57
C TYR A 347 38.37 -6.14 27.01
N GLY A 348 37.07 -6.27 27.31
CA GLY A 348 36.47 -6.02 28.63
C GLY A 348 35.66 -4.72 28.71
N ALA A 349 35.21 -4.37 29.92
CA ALA A 349 34.42 -3.16 30.20
C ALA A 349 34.97 -2.36 31.39
N GLU A 350 34.82 -1.03 31.34
CA GLU A 350 35.22 -0.06 32.37
C GLU A 350 34.14 1.02 32.56
N VAL A 351 34.09 1.64 33.75
CA VAL A 351 33.09 2.69 34.03
C VAL A 351 33.76 3.93 34.61
N TYR A 352 33.66 5.06 33.90
CA TYR A 352 34.20 6.34 34.34
C TYR A 352 33.18 7.11 35.19
N PHE A 353 33.64 7.69 36.30
CA PHE A 353 32.81 8.43 37.26
C PHE A 353 33.46 9.78 37.67
N PRO A 354 32.73 10.70 38.32
CA PRO A 354 33.27 12.00 38.71
C PRO A 354 34.29 11.87 39.86
N ASN A 355 35.41 12.59 39.77
CA ASN A 355 36.43 12.63 40.82
C ASN A 355 35.89 13.23 42.16
N SER A 356 36.68 13.16 43.24
CA SER A 356 36.28 13.67 44.55
C SER A 356 36.38 15.20 44.74
N ASN A 357 36.98 15.93 43.80
CA ASN A 357 37.14 17.38 43.87
C ASN A 357 35.89 18.10 43.36
N TYR A 358 35.56 19.28 43.91
CA TYR A 358 34.38 20.08 43.57
C TYR A 358 33.05 19.30 43.59
N LYS A 359 32.29 19.40 44.69
CA LYS A 359 31.10 18.58 45.02
C LYS A 359 31.43 17.10 45.27
N PRO A 360 32.19 16.77 46.36
CA PRO A 360 32.54 15.40 46.71
C PRO A 360 31.34 14.47 46.91
N GLU A 361 30.16 15.01 47.25
CA GLU A 361 28.91 14.28 47.35
C GLU A 361 28.49 13.68 46.00
N VAL A 362 28.60 14.45 44.91
CA VAL A 362 28.27 14.00 43.55
C VAL A 362 29.29 12.97 43.04
N GLY A 363 30.58 13.13 43.38
CA GLY A 363 31.61 12.14 43.08
C GLY A 363 31.40 10.82 43.84
N SER A 364 30.93 10.91 45.08
CA SER A 364 30.65 9.72 45.93
C SER A 364 29.43 8.93 45.45
N GLU A 365 28.36 9.63 45.05
CA GLU A 365 27.16 9.04 44.45
C GLU A 365 27.49 8.39 43.09
N GLY A 366 28.22 9.11 42.22
CA GLY A 366 28.71 8.58 40.94
C GLY A 366 29.63 7.36 41.10
N LYS A 367 30.48 7.31 42.13
CA LYS A 367 31.32 6.14 42.44
C LYS A 367 30.49 4.93 42.86
N ASN A 368 29.49 5.10 43.73
CA ASN A 368 28.59 4.01 44.14
C ASN A 368 27.85 3.43 42.93
N LEU A 369 27.31 4.31 42.08
CA LEU A 369 26.63 3.92 40.85
C LEU A 369 27.55 3.16 39.89
N ALA A 370 28.73 3.71 39.59
CA ALA A 370 29.69 3.09 38.68
C ALA A 370 30.14 1.71 39.17
N GLN A 371 30.35 1.55 40.48
CA GLN A 371 30.65 0.24 41.06
C GLN A 371 29.51 -0.74 40.82
N LYS A 372 28.26 -0.36 41.12
CA LYS A 372 27.12 -1.28 40.96
C LYS A 372 26.86 -1.66 39.50
N VAL A 373 27.06 -0.76 38.54
CA VAL A 373 26.99 -1.09 37.11
C VAL A 373 28.13 -2.04 36.70
N HIS A 374 29.37 -1.74 37.09
CA HIS A 374 30.53 -2.60 36.81
C HIS A 374 30.37 -4.02 37.41
N ASP A 375 29.86 -4.11 38.65
CA ASP A 375 29.59 -5.40 39.33
C ASP A 375 28.61 -6.27 38.51
N GLU A 376 27.51 -5.70 38.01
CA GLU A 376 26.55 -6.45 37.20
C GLU A 376 27.10 -6.80 35.81
N LEU A 377 27.86 -5.91 35.17
CA LEU A 377 28.50 -6.19 33.88
C LEU A 377 29.47 -7.38 34.01
N VAL A 378 30.35 -7.39 35.01
CA VAL A 378 31.27 -8.50 35.30
C VAL A 378 30.51 -9.80 35.57
N SER A 379 29.31 -9.75 36.18
CA SER A 379 28.48 -10.94 36.39
C SER A 379 28.01 -11.63 35.10
N LEU A 380 28.02 -10.93 33.95
CA LEU A 380 27.76 -11.51 32.63
C LEU A 380 28.95 -12.27 32.03
N GLY A 381 30.10 -12.29 32.72
CA GLY A 381 31.34 -12.91 32.25
C GLY A 381 32.17 -12.04 31.30
N ILE A 382 31.91 -10.72 31.25
CA ILE A 382 32.82 -9.76 30.62
C ILE A 382 34.04 -9.51 31.52
N TYR A 383 35.20 -9.23 30.93
CA TYR A 383 36.39 -8.92 31.69
C TYR A 383 36.28 -7.52 32.32
N GLY A 384 36.33 -7.44 33.66
CA GLY A 384 36.22 -6.18 34.39
C GLY A 384 37.53 -5.41 34.40
N ARG A 385 37.54 -4.22 33.78
CA ARG A 385 38.69 -3.31 33.69
C ARG A 385 38.65 -2.21 34.77
N GLY A 386 37.72 -2.32 35.72
CA GLY A 386 37.58 -1.46 36.89
C GLY A 386 36.74 -0.20 36.66
N ILE A 387 36.51 0.54 37.75
CA ILE A 387 35.92 1.87 37.73
C ILE A 387 37.00 2.94 37.81
N LYS A 388 36.87 4.03 37.05
CA LYS A 388 37.97 4.96 36.78
C LYS A 388 37.58 6.43 36.94
N ILE A 389 38.57 7.26 37.25
CA ILE A 389 38.51 8.72 37.13
C ILE A 389 39.59 9.17 36.15
N ARG A 390 39.43 10.34 35.54
CA ARG A 390 40.45 10.93 34.67
C ARG A 390 40.41 12.46 34.80
N TYR A 391 41.57 13.07 35.07
CA TYR A 391 41.70 14.54 35.09
C TYR A 391 41.97 15.07 33.68
N THR A 392 41.57 16.32 33.42
CA THR A 392 41.88 16.96 32.13
C THR A 392 43.38 17.18 31.92
N ALA A 393 43.88 16.86 30.72
CA ALA A 393 45.27 17.11 30.33
C ALA A 393 45.56 18.58 30.01
N ASN A 394 44.53 19.41 29.76
CA ASN A 394 44.70 20.82 29.36
C ASN A 394 44.70 21.81 30.54
N GLY A 395 44.77 21.33 31.79
CA GLY A 395 44.79 22.17 32.99
C GLY A 395 43.49 22.90 33.33
N SER A 396 42.36 22.63 32.64
CA SER A 396 41.06 23.24 32.99
C SER A 396 40.62 22.89 34.40
N THR A 397 39.94 23.83 35.07
CA THR A 397 39.53 23.71 36.47
C THR A 397 38.01 23.82 36.68
N TYR A 398 37.59 23.35 37.85
CA TYR A 398 36.30 23.68 38.44
C TYR A 398 36.30 25.11 39.04
N PRO A 399 35.13 25.70 39.34
CA PRO A 399 35.01 27.04 39.92
C PRO A 399 35.71 27.27 41.28
N ASP A 400 36.18 26.21 41.96
CA ASP A 400 36.98 26.27 43.19
C ASP A 400 38.51 26.25 42.93
N GLY A 401 38.93 26.14 41.67
CA GLY A 401 40.33 26.03 41.26
C GLY A 401 40.88 24.60 41.22
N SER A 402 40.09 23.58 41.59
CA SER A 402 40.52 22.17 41.49
C SER A 402 40.50 21.66 40.04
N LEU A 403 41.32 20.64 39.71
CA LEU A 403 41.39 20.07 38.37
C LEU A 403 40.06 19.44 37.94
N ALA A 404 39.63 19.77 36.71
CA ALA A 404 38.40 19.27 36.13
C ALA A 404 38.48 17.78 35.76
N ASP A 405 37.32 17.11 35.79
CA ASP A 405 37.14 15.79 35.16
C ASP A 405 37.34 15.91 33.64
N TYR A 406 38.06 14.95 33.04
CA TYR A 406 38.44 14.93 31.61
C TYR A 406 37.21 14.85 30.70
N TYR A 407 36.27 13.96 31.03
CA TYR A 407 35.12 13.67 30.18
C TYR A 407 34.11 14.81 30.25
N GLY A 408 33.90 15.46 29.12
CA GLY A 408 33.13 16.70 29.03
C GLY A 408 31.67 16.60 29.50
N LEU A 409 31.06 15.41 29.47
CA LEU A 409 29.73 15.14 30.02
C LEU A 409 29.75 15.11 31.56
N ILE A 410 30.69 14.37 32.15
CA ILE A 410 30.88 14.25 33.61
C ILE A 410 31.17 15.62 34.21
N TYR A 411 32.09 16.40 33.61
CA TYR A 411 32.38 17.78 34.02
C TYR A 411 31.12 18.67 34.06
N ARG A 412 30.30 18.60 33.00
CA ARG A 412 29.09 19.41 32.87
C ARG A 412 27.99 19.00 33.85
N ALA A 413 27.72 17.70 34.01
CA ALA A 413 26.71 17.19 34.94
C ALA A 413 27.06 17.53 36.40
N LYS A 414 28.30 17.29 36.81
CA LYS A 414 28.81 17.65 38.15
C LYS A 414 28.68 19.16 38.41
N LYS A 415 29.03 19.99 37.42
CA LYS A 415 28.81 21.45 37.45
C LYS A 415 27.32 21.80 37.56
N ALA A 416 26.47 21.13 36.80
CA ALA A 416 25.02 21.30 36.81
C ALA A 416 24.33 20.91 38.13
N GLY A 417 24.86 19.90 38.84
CA GLY A 417 24.44 19.50 40.20
C GLY A 417 24.03 18.04 40.41
N PHE A 418 24.26 17.14 39.45
CA PHE A 418 23.88 15.71 39.55
C PHE A 418 25.02 14.80 39.04
N PRO A 419 25.08 13.54 39.48
CA PRO A 419 26.08 12.58 39.00
C PRO A 419 25.88 12.24 37.52
N ALA A 420 26.99 12.08 36.81
CA ALA A 420 27.03 11.38 35.54
C ALA A 420 28.16 10.36 35.52
N ILE A 421 27.91 9.23 34.86
CA ILE A 421 28.90 8.19 34.59
C ILE A 421 28.96 7.90 33.08
N ILE A 422 30.06 7.30 32.64
CA ILE A 422 30.23 6.78 31.28
C ILE A 422 30.56 5.30 31.39
N ILE A 423 29.71 4.46 30.80
CA ILE A 423 29.84 3.00 30.76
C ILE A 423 30.48 2.65 29.42
N GLU A 424 31.76 2.25 29.47
CA GLU A 424 32.52 1.79 28.32
C GLU A 424 32.45 0.26 28.30
N HIS A 425 31.54 -0.29 27.50
CA HIS A 425 31.31 -1.73 27.38
C HIS A 425 32.40 -2.44 26.56
N ALA A 426 32.18 -3.73 26.26
CA ALA A 426 32.98 -4.59 25.37
C ALA A 426 33.55 -3.86 24.14
N PHE A 427 34.76 -4.24 23.75
CA PHE A 427 35.48 -3.60 22.64
C PHE A 427 34.83 -3.94 21.29
N ILE A 428 34.36 -2.93 20.56
CA ILE A 428 33.56 -3.10 19.33
C ILE A 428 34.41 -3.58 18.13
N ASP A 429 35.70 -3.24 18.14
CA ASP A 429 36.71 -3.67 17.17
C ASP A 429 37.35 -5.02 17.51
N ASN A 430 37.13 -5.54 18.73
CA ASN A 430 37.60 -6.86 19.11
C ASN A 430 36.59 -7.95 18.69
N GLN A 431 37.04 -8.85 17.82
CA GLN A 431 36.18 -9.87 17.24
C GLN A 431 35.61 -10.87 18.28
N ASN A 432 36.31 -11.11 19.40
CA ASN A 432 35.83 -11.99 20.47
C ASN A 432 34.82 -11.28 21.38
N ASP A 433 35.09 -10.05 21.79
CA ASP A 433 34.17 -9.26 22.61
C ASP A 433 32.88 -8.94 21.84
N TYR A 434 32.99 -8.58 20.55
CA TYR A 434 31.85 -8.48 19.65
C TYR A 434 31.06 -9.80 19.59
N ASN A 435 31.72 -10.94 19.33
CA ASN A 435 31.04 -12.23 19.22
C ASN A 435 30.43 -12.72 20.54
N LYS A 436 30.94 -12.31 21.70
CA LYS A 436 30.39 -12.68 23.01
C LYS A 436 29.23 -11.76 23.44
N PHE A 437 29.37 -10.44 23.26
CA PHE A 437 28.53 -9.45 23.94
C PHE A 437 27.76 -8.49 23.02
N LEU A 438 28.13 -8.35 21.74
CA LEU A 438 27.56 -7.33 20.85
C LEU A 438 26.86 -7.89 19.60
N SER A 439 27.20 -9.10 19.16
CA SER A 439 26.82 -9.62 17.83
C SER A 439 25.35 -10.05 17.66
N SER A 440 24.49 -9.85 18.67
CA SER A 440 23.05 -10.10 18.57
C SER A 440 22.28 -9.32 19.63
N ASP A 441 21.02 -8.99 19.32
CA ASP A 441 20.13 -8.20 20.18
C ASP A 441 19.94 -8.80 21.58
N GLU A 442 19.90 -10.14 21.70
CA GLU A 442 19.86 -10.86 22.99
C GLU A 442 21.06 -10.54 23.90
N LYS A 443 22.23 -10.24 23.32
CA LYS A 443 23.46 -9.91 24.07
C LYS A 443 23.47 -8.45 24.48
N LEU A 444 23.10 -7.56 23.55
CA LEU A 444 22.89 -6.13 23.82
C LEU A 444 21.81 -5.91 24.90
N GLN A 445 20.78 -6.76 24.93
CA GLN A 445 19.76 -6.78 25.96
C GLN A 445 20.33 -7.18 27.33
N LYS A 446 21.22 -8.18 27.40
CA LYS A 446 21.88 -8.57 28.66
C LYS A 446 22.73 -7.42 29.23
N LEU A 447 23.45 -6.69 28.38
CA LEU A 447 24.19 -5.49 28.80
C LEU A 447 23.25 -4.43 29.39
N GLY A 448 22.19 -4.05 28.66
CA GLY A 448 21.23 -3.05 29.16
C GLY A 448 20.49 -3.48 30.44
N VAL A 449 20.21 -4.78 30.60
CA VAL A 449 19.62 -5.35 31.83
C VAL A 449 20.61 -5.31 33.01
N ALA A 450 21.91 -5.50 32.77
CA ALA A 450 22.95 -5.33 33.78
C ALA A 450 23.08 -3.87 34.21
N ASP A 451 23.14 -2.92 33.27
CA ASP A 451 23.13 -1.47 33.56
C ASP A 451 21.93 -1.08 34.43
N ALA A 452 20.73 -1.49 34.02
CA ALA A 452 19.49 -1.23 34.75
C ALA A 452 19.50 -1.86 36.15
N THR A 453 20.01 -3.08 36.29
CA THR A 453 20.10 -3.77 37.58
C THR A 453 21.14 -3.10 38.49
N GLY A 454 22.24 -2.60 37.94
CA GLY A 454 23.26 -1.83 38.66
C GLY A 454 22.72 -0.49 39.16
N ILE A 455 22.03 0.26 38.30
CA ILE A 455 21.30 1.50 38.64
C ILE A 455 20.27 1.21 39.75
N ALA A 456 19.47 0.15 39.60
CA ALA A 456 18.47 -0.23 40.60
C ALA A 456 19.09 -0.62 41.95
N LYS A 457 20.21 -1.35 41.96
CA LYS A 457 20.97 -1.70 43.16
C LYS A 457 21.64 -0.48 43.81
N ALA A 458 22.06 0.51 43.02
CA ALA A 458 22.62 1.76 43.54
C ALA A 458 21.59 2.63 44.28
N TYR A 459 20.33 2.62 43.84
CA TYR A 459 19.25 3.45 44.39
C TYR A 459 18.18 2.71 45.22
N GLY A 460 18.28 1.37 45.38
CA GLY A 460 17.40 0.58 46.25
C GLY A 460 16.01 0.28 45.67
N LEU A 461 15.91 0.15 44.35
CA LEU A 461 14.63 0.03 43.61
C LEU A 461 14.12 -1.43 43.55
N SER A 462 12.79 -1.63 43.54
CA SER A 462 12.14 -2.97 43.51
C SER A 462 11.25 -3.21 42.27
N LYS A 463 11.31 -4.43 41.72
CA LYS A 463 10.51 -4.90 40.57
C LYS A 463 9.10 -5.36 40.97
N GLY A 464 8.20 -5.41 39.98
CA GLY A 464 6.90 -6.09 40.09
C GLY A 464 6.95 -7.63 39.90
N LYS A 465 5.76 -8.26 39.90
CA LYS A 465 5.54 -9.71 39.75
C LYS A 465 4.21 -10.00 39.04
N TRP A 466 4.13 -11.18 38.40
CA TRP A 466 2.88 -11.74 37.89
C TRP A 466 2.08 -12.46 39.00
N GLU A 467 0.77 -12.29 39.00
CA GLU A 467 -0.19 -13.06 39.80
C GLU A 467 -1.29 -13.64 38.89
N ARG A 468 -1.96 -14.71 39.35
CA ARG A 468 -3.03 -15.37 38.59
C ARG A 468 -4.17 -15.82 39.50
N ASP A 469 -5.40 -15.65 39.03
CA ASP A 469 -6.61 -16.17 39.65
C ASP A 469 -7.50 -16.89 38.62
N GLU A 470 -8.78 -17.13 38.95
CA GLU A 470 -9.75 -17.80 38.08
C GLU A 470 -10.13 -17.00 36.83
N THR A 471 -9.97 -15.67 36.85
CA THR A 471 -10.30 -14.75 35.75
C THR A 471 -9.14 -14.62 34.77
N GLY A 472 -7.90 -14.51 35.27
CA GLY A 472 -6.72 -14.35 34.41
C GLY A 472 -5.41 -14.05 35.12
N TRP A 473 -4.44 -13.56 34.35
CA TRP A 473 -3.15 -13.06 34.83
C TRP A 473 -3.20 -11.55 35.08
N ARG A 474 -2.49 -11.08 36.11
CA ARG A 474 -2.38 -9.66 36.50
C ARG A 474 -0.94 -9.32 36.87
N TRP A 475 -0.49 -8.10 36.60
CA TRP A 475 0.83 -7.61 37.01
C TRP A 475 0.72 -6.69 38.22
N GLN A 476 1.43 -7.01 39.30
CA GLN A 476 1.52 -6.20 40.52
C GLN A 476 2.91 -5.55 40.59
N TYR A 477 2.98 -4.23 40.77
CA TYR A 477 4.22 -3.50 41.01
C TYR A 477 4.78 -3.78 42.42
N GLY A 478 6.05 -3.41 42.65
CA GLY A 478 6.75 -3.66 43.91
C GLY A 478 6.22 -2.85 45.12
N ASP A 479 5.33 -1.88 44.89
CA ASP A 479 4.58 -1.14 45.91
C ASP A 479 3.22 -1.79 46.28
N GLY A 480 2.82 -2.85 45.57
CA GLY A 480 1.56 -3.57 45.75
C GLY A 480 0.40 -3.09 44.86
N THR A 481 0.58 -2.06 44.03
CA THR A 481 -0.43 -1.63 43.05
C THR A 481 -0.48 -2.55 41.82
N TYR A 482 -1.57 -2.54 41.06
CA TYR A 482 -1.72 -3.35 39.83
C TYR A 482 -1.73 -2.48 38.57
N ALA A 483 -1.14 -3.01 37.50
CA ALA A 483 -1.21 -2.41 36.16
C ALA A 483 -2.63 -2.46 35.59
N ARG A 484 -3.05 -1.38 34.92
CA ARG A 484 -4.36 -1.22 34.26
C ARG A 484 -4.22 -0.34 33.03
N ASP A 485 -5.06 -0.59 32.03
CA ASP A 485 -5.21 0.28 30.84
C ASP A 485 -3.86 0.65 30.18
N CYS A 486 -2.88 -0.26 30.26
CA CYS A 486 -1.48 0.05 29.94
C CYS A 486 -0.71 -1.15 29.39
N TRP A 487 0.37 -0.83 28.68
CA TRP A 487 1.41 -1.78 28.30
C TRP A 487 2.36 -2.03 29.47
N VAL A 488 2.76 -3.28 29.67
CA VAL A 488 3.80 -3.71 30.62
C VAL A 488 4.82 -4.56 29.86
N LEU A 489 6.10 -4.23 29.98
CA LEU A 489 7.21 -5.01 29.40
C LEU A 489 7.79 -5.89 30.50
N VAL A 490 7.77 -7.21 30.34
CA VAL A 490 8.34 -8.16 31.31
C VAL A 490 9.17 -9.20 30.58
N GLY A 491 10.42 -9.41 31.00
CA GLY A 491 11.30 -10.42 30.41
C GLY A 491 11.52 -10.26 28.90
N GLY A 492 11.50 -9.03 28.39
CA GLY A 492 11.63 -8.71 26.96
C GLY A 492 10.36 -8.88 26.13
N SER A 493 9.23 -9.29 26.72
CA SER A 493 7.92 -9.37 26.04
C SER A 493 6.97 -8.27 26.51
N TRP A 494 6.29 -7.61 25.57
CA TRP A 494 5.22 -6.66 25.88
C TRP A 494 3.89 -7.40 26.13
N TYR A 495 3.12 -6.92 27.10
CA TYR A 495 1.79 -7.39 27.48
C TYR A 495 0.87 -6.18 27.64
N TYR A 496 -0.43 -6.33 27.36
CA TYR A 496 -1.40 -5.26 27.63
C TYR A 496 -2.37 -5.66 28.74
N MET A 497 -2.57 -4.76 29.69
CA MET A 497 -3.44 -4.93 30.85
C MET A 497 -4.73 -4.15 30.64
N GLY A 498 -5.88 -4.81 30.74
CA GLY A 498 -7.20 -4.21 30.58
C GLY A 498 -7.60 -3.27 31.72
N SER A 499 -8.78 -2.67 31.58
CA SER A 499 -9.40 -1.78 32.57
C SER A 499 -9.77 -2.45 33.88
N ASP A 500 -9.81 -3.78 33.87
CA ASP A 500 -10.07 -4.69 34.99
C ASP A 500 -8.79 -5.23 35.64
N THR A 501 -7.61 -4.74 35.22
CA THR A 501 -6.25 -5.21 35.59
C THR A 501 -5.81 -6.56 35.01
N TYR A 502 -6.61 -7.19 34.14
CA TYR A 502 -6.29 -8.51 33.57
C TYR A 502 -5.57 -8.43 32.21
N MET A 503 -4.63 -9.35 31.98
CA MET A 503 -3.82 -9.43 30.77
C MET A 503 -4.68 -9.86 29.56
N LEU A 504 -4.69 -9.04 28.51
CA LEU A 504 -5.41 -9.34 27.27
C LEU A 504 -4.66 -10.33 26.38
N THR A 505 -5.40 -11.02 25.50
CA THR A 505 -4.84 -11.94 24.49
C THR A 505 -5.59 -11.83 23.16
N GLY A 506 -5.04 -12.41 22.09
CA GLY A 506 -5.59 -12.38 20.73
C GLY A 506 -5.36 -11.05 20.00
N TRP A 507 -6.15 -10.80 18.95
CA TRP A 507 -6.18 -9.51 18.27
C TRP A 507 -6.82 -8.45 19.18
N GLN A 508 -6.09 -7.38 19.47
CA GLN A 508 -6.54 -6.24 20.28
C GLN A 508 -6.37 -4.93 19.50
N THR A 509 -7.29 -3.99 19.71
CA THR A 509 -7.18 -2.63 19.16
C THR A 509 -6.93 -1.66 20.31
N ILE A 510 -5.73 -1.09 20.37
CA ILE A 510 -5.23 -0.30 21.49
C ILE A 510 -4.78 1.05 20.90
N ASN A 511 -5.32 2.16 21.42
CA ASN A 511 -5.05 3.53 20.94
C ASN A 511 -5.16 3.68 19.41
N GLY A 512 -6.12 2.99 18.79
CA GLY A 512 -6.38 3.00 17.34
C GLY A 512 -5.55 2.03 16.49
N ALA A 513 -4.45 1.49 17.02
CA ALA A 513 -3.62 0.50 16.32
C ALA A 513 -4.05 -0.95 16.68
N LYS A 514 -3.91 -1.88 15.72
CA LYS A 514 -4.13 -3.32 15.94
C LYS A 514 -2.83 -4.01 16.35
N TYR A 515 -2.92 -4.87 17.35
CA TYR A 515 -1.82 -5.68 17.90
C TYR A 515 -2.28 -7.14 18.01
N TYR A 516 -1.35 -8.10 17.89
CA TYR A 516 -1.63 -9.50 18.21
C TYR A 516 -0.87 -9.92 19.47
N LEU A 517 -1.62 -10.16 20.54
CA LEU A 517 -1.13 -10.71 21.79
C LEU A 517 -1.28 -12.23 21.75
N ASN A 518 -0.20 -12.99 21.96
CA ASN A 518 -0.21 -14.44 21.76
C ASN A 518 -1.24 -15.14 22.69
N PRO A 519 -2.23 -15.90 22.17
CA PRO A 519 -3.27 -16.54 22.98
C PRO A 519 -2.79 -17.48 24.09
N GLY A 520 -1.58 -18.03 23.98
CA GLY A 520 -1.03 -18.98 24.97
C GLY A 520 -0.34 -18.33 26.18
N ASN A 521 0.17 -17.10 26.04
CA ASN A 521 0.95 -16.44 27.09
C ASN A 521 0.77 -14.91 27.20
N GLY A 522 0.02 -14.26 26.32
CA GLY A 522 -0.22 -12.81 26.28
C GLY A 522 0.87 -11.97 25.59
N ALA A 523 2.00 -12.55 25.19
CA ALA A 523 3.12 -11.79 24.64
C ALA A 523 2.79 -11.19 23.27
N MET A 524 2.94 -9.87 23.14
CA MET A 524 2.79 -9.13 21.89
C MET A 524 3.76 -9.68 20.83
N GLN A 525 3.24 -10.00 19.65
CA GLN A 525 4.05 -10.43 18.52
C GLN A 525 4.60 -9.23 17.74
N THR A 526 5.73 -9.42 17.07
CA THR A 526 6.37 -8.47 16.15
C THR A 526 6.86 -9.24 14.92
N GLY A 527 7.09 -8.55 13.80
CA GLY A 527 7.55 -9.15 12.55
C GLY A 527 6.45 -9.90 11.79
N TRP A 528 6.87 -10.91 11.01
CA TRP A 528 6.00 -11.73 10.17
C TRP A 528 5.16 -12.71 11.00
N LEU A 529 3.85 -12.69 10.80
CA LEU A 529 2.88 -13.48 11.54
C LEU A 529 1.97 -14.25 10.56
N LEU A 530 1.92 -15.58 10.67
CA LEU A 530 1.07 -16.45 9.86
C LEU A 530 -0.10 -16.96 10.72
N LEU A 531 -1.33 -16.60 10.35
CA LEU A 531 -2.57 -17.07 10.98
C LEU A 531 -3.55 -17.55 9.91
N ASP A 532 -4.12 -18.74 10.07
CA ASP A 532 -5.12 -19.34 9.16
C ASP A 532 -4.73 -19.30 7.66
N GLY A 533 -3.44 -19.48 7.37
CA GLY A 533 -2.89 -19.44 6.01
C GLY A 533 -2.66 -18.02 5.44
N LYS A 534 -2.91 -16.97 6.22
CA LYS A 534 -2.71 -15.56 5.87
C LYS A 534 -1.49 -14.98 6.56
N TRP A 535 -0.65 -14.28 5.81
CA TRP A 535 0.46 -13.51 6.35
C TRP A 535 0.01 -12.10 6.75
N TYR A 536 0.50 -11.65 7.89
CA TYR A 536 0.41 -10.29 8.43
C TYR A 536 1.83 -9.84 8.78
N TYR A 537 2.07 -8.53 8.83
CA TYR A 537 3.31 -7.98 9.39
C TYR A 537 2.99 -6.99 10.51
N LEU A 538 3.59 -7.24 11.67
CA LEU A 538 3.58 -6.35 12.82
C LEU A 538 4.92 -5.61 12.84
N ASN A 539 4.90 -4.29 12.94
CA ASN A 539 6.13 -3.50 12.96
C ASN A 539 6.93 -3.68 14.27
N ALA A 540 8.04 -2.96 14.41
CA ALA A 540 8.88 -3.02 15.62
C ALA A 540 8.15 -2.62 16.92
N SER A 541 7.05 -1.86 16.86
CA SER A 541 6.19 -1.56 18.00
C SER A 541 5.01 -2.52 18.15
N GLY A 542 4.95 -3.62 17.39
CA GLY A 542 3.86 -4.62 17.41
C GLY A 542 2.57 -4.20 16.70
N ALA A 543 2.53 -3.02 16.10
CA ALA A 543 1.36 -2.51 15.39
C ALA A 543 1.28 -3.12 13.98
N MET A 544 0.10 -3.57 13.59
CA MET A 544 -0.16 -4.25 12.32
C MET A 544 -0.11 -3.29 11.13
N MET A 545 0.68 -3.63 10.11
CA MET A 545 0.66 -2.95 8.82
C MET A 545 -0.61 -3.32 8.06
N SER A 546 -1.29 -2.31 7.50
CA SER A 546 -2.53 -2.45 6.75
C SER A 546 -2.73 -1.27 5.80
N ASP A 547 -3.57 -1.48 4.79
CA ASP A 547 -4.00 -0.49 3.78
C ASP A 547 -2.86 0.24 3.06
N GLY A 548 -1.79 -0.48 2.68
CA GLY A 548 -0.65 0.16 2.03
C GLY A 548 0.54 -0.72 1.66
N TRP A 549 1.50 -0.09 0.97
CA TRP A 549 2.81 -0.64 0.63
C TRP A 549 3.83 -0.35 1.74
N THR A 550 4.54 -1.38 2.19
CA THR A 550 5.53 -1.31 3.26
C THR A 550 6.84 -1.98 2.82
N TRP A 551 7.96 -1.29 3.01
CA TRP A 551 9.29 -1.86 2.83
C TRP A 551 9.71 -2.67 4.07
N ILE A 552 10.11 -3.92 3.86
CA ILE A 552 10.51 -4.86 4.90
C ILE A 552 11.81 -5.53 4.44
N GLY A 553 12.93 -5.15 5.05
CA GLY A 553 14.26 -5.52 4.54
C GLY A 553 14.51 -4.92 3.16
N SER A 554 14.89 -5.75 2.19
CA SER A 554 15.08 -5.36 0.78
C SER A 554 13.82 -5.50 -0.09
N GLY A 555 12.71 -6.05 0.43
CA GLY A 555 11.46 -6.23 -0.30
C GLY A 555 10.43 -5.14 0.00
N CYS A 556 9.55 -4.85 -0.96
CA CYS A 556 8.33 -4.08 -0.72
C CYS A 556 7.12 -5.01 -0.81
N TYR A 557 6.19 -4.89 0.14
CA TYR A 557 5.04 -5.78 0.32
C TYR A 557 3.78 -4.94 0.44
N TYR A 558 2.63 -5.46 -0.01
CA TYR A 558 1.34 -4.78 0.18
C TYR A 558 0.47 -5.52 1.19
N PHE A 559 -0.15 -4.76 2.09
CA PHE A 559 -1.12 -5.26 3.08
C PHE A 559 -2.48 -4.62 2.84
N ASP A 560 -3.55 -5.42 2.83
CA ASP A 560 -4.92 -4.90 2.71
C ASP A 560 -5.40 -4.21 4.00
N LYS A 561 -6.60 -3.63 3.97
CA LYS A 561 -7.23 -2.95 5.11
C LYS A 561 -7.42 -3.81 6.37
N ASP A 562 -7.36 -5.14 6.23
CA ASP A 562 -7.48 -6.09 7.34
C ASP A 562 -6.10 -6.59 7.82
N GLY A 563 -5.02 -6.16 7.15
CA GLY A 563 -3.63 -6.48 7.44
C GLY A 563 -3.06 -7.69 6.68
N VAL A 564 -3.81 -8.23 5.71
CA VAL A 564 -3.41 -9.43 4.98
C VAL A 564 -2.45 -9.07 3.85
N MET A 565 -1.31 -9.73 3.81
CA MET A 565 -0.32 -9.58 2.74
C MET A 565 -0.84 -10.11 1.40
N ALA A 566 -0.70 -9.33 0.34
CA ALA A 566 -0.92 -9.80 -1.02
C ALA A 566 0.23 -10.71 -1.50
N ALA A 567 -0.08 -11.78 -2.25
CA ALA A 567 0.90 -12.67 -2.86
C ALA A 567 0.39 -13.21 -4.21
N ASP A 568 1.31 -13.48 -5.14
CA ASP A 568 1.08 -13.94 -6.52
C ASP A 568 -0.05 -13.19 -7.25
N THR A 569 -0.03 -11.86 -7.19
CA THR A 569 -1.18 -11.03 -7.61
C THR A 569 -0.80 -9.60 -7.99
N TRP A 570 -1.74 -8.89 -8.63
CA TRP A 570 -1.60 -7.50 -9.02
C TRP A 570 -2.28 -6.57 -8.00
N VAL A 571 -1.48 -5.67 -7.42
CA VAL A 571 -1.92 -4.60 -6.52
C VAL A 571 -1.84 -3.28 -7.29
N GLY A 572 -3.00 -2.80 -7.75
CA GLY A 572 -3.06 -1.69 -8.71
C GLY A 572 -2.40 -2.09 -10.03
N ASP A 573 -1.32 -1.40 -10.39
CA ASP A 573 -0.50 -1.66 -11.59
C ASP A 573 0.81 -2.41 -11.32
N TYR A 574 1.08 -2.76 -10.06
CA TYR A 574 2.30 -3.45 -9.62
C TYR A 574 2.00 -4.92 -9.31
N TYR A 575 2.95 -5.83 -9.53
CA TYR A 575 2.82 -7.26 -9.22
C TYR A 575 3.67 -7.66 -8.02
N VAL A 576 3.10 -8.46 -7.13
CA VAL A 576 3.81 -9.15 -6.06
C VAL A 576 3.91 -10.64 -6.38
N ASP A 577 5.08 -11.22 -6.18
CA ASP A 577 5.33 -12.64 -6.43
C ASP A 577 4.72 -13.56 -5.35
N ALA A 578 4.96 -14.87 -5.45
CA ALA A 578 4.45 -15.87 -4.49
C ALA A 578 4.99 -15.73 -3.05
N SER A 579 6.02 -14.90 -2.82
CA SER A 579 6.49 -14.51 -1.49
C SER A 579 5.84 -13.22 -0.97
N GLY A 580 5.05 -12.53 -1.80
CA GLY A 580 4.47 -11.21 -1.55
C GLY A 580 5.40 -10.04 -1.88
N ALA A 581 6.61 -10.31 -2.38
CA ALA A 581 7.58 -9.28 -2.72
C ALA A 581 7.25 -8.61 -4.06
N TRP A 582 7.29 -7.29 -4.10
CA TRP A 582 7.10 -6.50 -5.32
C TRP A 582 8.17 -6.79 -6.37
N VAL A 583 7.74 -7.16 -7.57
CA VAL A 583 8.63 -7.38 -8.72
C VAL A 583 8.84 -6.05 -9.46
N GLN A 584 9.97 -5.40 -9.20
CA GLN A 584 10.33 -4.13 -9.84
C GLN A 584 10.39 -4.26 -11.37
N GLY A 585 9.83 -3.28 -12.07
CA GLY A 585 9.84 -3.20 -13.54
C GLY A 585 8.74 -4.02 -14.22
N TRP A 586 8.00 -4.88 -13.51
CA TRP A 586 6.80 -5.49 -14.07
C TRP A 586 5.65 -4.48 -14.12
N VAL A 587 4.94 -4.47 -15.25
CA VAL A 587 3.80 -3.58 -15.53
C VAL A 587 2.58 -4.41 -15.88
N LYS A 588 1.39 -3.98 -15.45
CA LYS A 588 0.16 -4.75 -15.66
C LYS A 588 -0.08 -5.06 -17.15
N PRO A 589 -0.26 -6.33 -17.55
CA PRO A 589 -0.67 -6.67 -18.91
C PRO A 589 -2.02 -6.06 -19.22
N CYS A 590 -2.14 -5.42 -20.38
CA CYS A 590 -3.37 -4.79 -20.80
C CYS A 590 -3.41 -4.48 -22.29
N TRP A 591 -4.63 -4.37 -22.80
CA TRP A 591 -4.93 -3.71 -24.06
C TRP A 591 -4.78 -2.20 -23.93
N ILE A 592 -4.04 -1.58 -24.85
CA ILE A 592 -3.77 -0.14 -24.87
C ILE A 592 -4.22 0.42 -26.21
N GLU A 593 -5.18 1.35 -26.18
CA GLU A 593 -5.58 2.12 -27.35
C GLU A 593 -4.66 3.34 -27.55
N ASN A 594 -4.27 3.60 -28.79
CA ASN A 594 -3.64 4.84 -29.20
C ASN A 594 -4.00 5.15 -30.66
N GLY A 595 -4.55 6.33 -30.91
CA GLY A 595 -4.93 6.77 -32.27
C GLY A 595 -6.01 5.92 -32.96
N GLY A 596 -6.90 5.28 -32.21
CA GLY A 596 -7.91 4.36 -32.77
C GLY A 596 -7.35 2.97 -33.14
N ARG A 597 -6.14 2.64 -32.71
CA ARG A 597 -5.51 1.32 -32.86
C ARG A 597 -5.16 0.75 -31.50
N TRP A 598 -5.22 -0.57 -31.39
CA TRP A 598 -4.95 -1.29 -30.14
C TRP A 598 -3.65 -2.08 -30.22
N TRP A 599 -2.91 -2.17 -29.12
CA TRP A 599 -1.81 -3.11 -28.93
C TRP A 599 -1.95 -3.78 -27.55
N TYR A 600 -1.29 -4.93 -27.35
CA TYR A 600 -1.30 -5.63 -26.07
C TYR A 600 0.08 -5.57 -25.43
N ARG A 601 0.14 -5.06 -24.20
CA ARG A 601 1.37 -4.92 -23.42
C ARG A 601 1.59 -6.16 -22.56
N HIS A 602 2.80 -6.69 -22.59
CA HIS A 602 3.25 -7.81 -21.78
C HIS A 602 3.73 -7.36 -20.39
N LYS A 603 3.88 -8.31 -19.46
CA LYS A 603 4.19 -8.01 -18.05
C LYS A 603 5.56 -7.39 -17.81
N ASP A 604 6.48 -7.56 -18.75
CA ASP A 604 7.83 -6.98 -18.79
C ASP A 604 7.88 -5.64 -19.57
N GLY A 605 6.72 -5.14 -20.04
CA GLY A 605 6.62 -3.96 -20.90
C GLY A 605 6.80 -4.24 -22.39
N GLY A 606 7.05 -5.49 -22.79
CA GLY A 606 7.09 -5.92 -24.18
C GLY A 606 5.72 -5.93 -24.87
N TYR A 607 5.69 -6.39 -26.13
CA TYR A 607 4.47 -6.59 -26.91
C TYR A 607 4.74 -7.51 -28.12
N THR A 608 3.69 -8.17 -28.63
CA THR A 608 3.76 -9.00 -29.83
C THR A 608 3.71 -8.16 -31.11
N ALA A 609 4.53 -8.49 -32.11
CA ALA A 609 4.51 -7.90 -33.45
C ALA A 609 4.73 -8.97 -34.54
N SER A 610 4.11 -8.76 -35.71
CA SER A 610 4.11 -9.67 -36.88
C SER A 610 3.57 -11.09 -36.62
N ASN A 611 2.93 -11.35 -35.48
CA ASN A 611 2.69 -12.70 -34.97
C ASN A 611 1.33 -12.83 -34.26
N TRP A 612 0.95 -14.09 -33.99
CA TRP A 612 -0.24 -14.47 -33.25
C TRP A 612 -0.02 -14.43 -31.74
N GLU A 613 -1.03 -14.02 -30.98
CA GLU A 613 -1.06 -14.17 -29.52
C GLU A 613 -2.44 -14.67 -29.05
N LEU A 614 -2.45 -15.48 -27.99
CA LEU A 614 -3.65 -15.99 -27.34
C LEU A 614 -3.87 -15.19 -26.05
N ILE A 615 -4.84 -14.26 -26.07
CA ILE A 615 -5.12 -13.32 -24.97
C ILE A 615 -6.56 -13.60 -24.50
N ASP A 616 -6.75 -13.79 -23.20
CA ASP A 616 -8.06 -14.10 -22.58
C ASP A 616 -8.86 -15.20 -23.30
N GLY A 617 -8.15 -16.24 -23.76
CA GLY A 617 -8.72 -17.40 -24.48
C GLY A 617 -9.01 -17.18 -25.97
N HIS A 618 -8.74 -16.00 -26.52
CA HIS A 618 -9.03 -15.62 -27.90
C HIS A 618 -7.74 -15.35 -28.69
N TRP A 619 -7.70 -15.74 -29.97
CA TRP A 619 -6.54 -15.51 -30.84
C TRP A 619 -6.62 -14.14 -31.51
N TYR A 620 -5.52 -13.38 -31.43
CA TYR A 620 -5.32 -12.09 -32.07
C TYR A 620 -4.09 -12.15 -32.97
N TYR A 621 -4.04 -11.30 -34.01
CA TYR A 621 -2.89 -11.16 -34.90
C TYR A 621 -2.41 -9.71 -34.94
N PHE A 622 -1.11 -9.50 -34.77
CA PHE A 622 -0.49 -8.18 -34.65
C PHE A 622 0.39 -7.83 -35.87
N ASP A 623 0.32 -6.59 -36.32
CA ASP A 623 1.06 -6.08 -37.47
C ASP A 623 2.57 -5.88 -37.19
N GLY A 624 3.32 -5.44 -38.21
CA GLY A 624 4.76 -5.21 -38.12
C GLY A 624 5.21 -4.14 -37.12
N ALA A 625 4.30 -3.34 -36.57
CA ALA A 625 4.57 -2.34 -35.53
C ALA A 625 3.88 -2.66 -34.19
N GLY A 626 3.30 -3.86 -34.04
CA GLY A 626 2.68 -4.35 -32.81
C GLY A 626 1.22 -3.99 -32.63
N TRP A 627 0.52 -3.54 -33.68
CA TRP A 627 -0.91 -3.20 -33.59
C TRP A 627 -1.80 -4.39 -33.94
N MET A 628 -2.82 -4.62 -33.13
CA MET A 628 -3.89 -5.56 -33.38
C MET A 628 -4.54 -5.30 -34.73
N THR A 629 -4.77 -6.36 -35.49
CA THR A 629 -5.41 -6.31 -36.80
C THR A 629 -6.90 -6.67 -36.72
N THR A 630 -7.69 -6.03 -37.58
CA THR A 630 -9.12 -6.34 -37.81
C THR A 630 -9.32 -6.68 -39.28
N GLY A 631 -10.44 -7.33 -39.62
CA GLY A 631 -10.76 -7.70 -40.99
C GLY A 631 -9.99 -8.92 -41.51
N TRP A 632 -9.92 -9.05 -42.84
CA TRP A 632 -9.23 -10.16 -43.52
C TRP A 632 -7.72 -9.99 -43.52
N GLN A 633 -7.00 -11.01 -43.07
CA GLN A 633 -5.54 -11.03 -42.95
C GLN A 633 -4.94 -12.22 -43.70
N LEU A 634 -3.89 -11.98 -44.50
CA LEU A 634 -3.18 -13.00 -45.27
C LEU A 634 -1.87 -13.36 -44.56
N VAL A 635 -1.86 -14.44 -43.79
CA VAL A 635 -0.73 -14.86 -42.95
C VAL A 635 -0.21 -16.22 -43.43
N GLY A 636 1.08 -16.33 -43.72
CA GLY A 636 1.69 -17.57 -44.20
C GLY A 636 1.15 -18.12 -45.54
N GLY A 637 0.39 -17.31 -46.30
CA GLY A 637 -0.30 -17.74 -47.52
C GLY A 637 -1.73 -18.23 -47.31
N ALA A 638 -2.23 -18.26 -46.07
CA ALA A 638 -3.62 -18.55 -45.73
C ALA A 638 -4.37 -17.28 -45.32
N TRP A 639 -5.66 -17.20 -45.66
CA TRP A 639 -6.54 -16.12 -45.22
C TRP A 639 -7.21 -16.45 -43.89
N TYR A 640 -7.25 -15.46 -43.01
CA TYR A 640 -7.91 -15.47 -41.71
C TYR A 640 -8.82 -14.24 -41.62
N TYR A 641 -9.82 -14.27 -40.73
CA TYR A 641 -10.63 -13.09 -40.44
C TYR A 641 -10.64 -12.78 -38.95
N MET A 642 -10.27 -11.55 -38.63
CA MET A 642 -10.32 -10.96 -37.30
C MET A 642 -11.57 -10.06 -37.24
N ASP A 643 -12.39 -10.15 -36.20
CA ASP A 643 -13.61 -9.34 -36.13
C ASP A 643 -13.36 -7.86 -35.74
N GLY A 644 -14.42 -7.11 -35.44
CA GLY A 644 -14.32 -5.70 -35.02
C GLY A 644 -13.59 -5.47 -33.70
N SER A 645 -13.44 -6.52 -32.88
CA SER A 645 -12.62 -6.54 -31.66
C SER A 645 -11.24 -7.17 -31.87
N GLY A 646 -10.91 -7.58 -33.11
CA GLY A 646 -9.64 -8.22 -33.45
C GLY A 646 -9.57 -9.71 -33.12
N VAL A 647 -10.69 -10.34 -32.72
CA VAL A 647 -10.74 -11.77 -32.39
C VAL A 647 -10.83 -12.61 -33.66
N MET A 648 -9.95 -13.61 -33.78
CA MET A 648 -9.94 -14.56 -34.89
C MET A 648 -11.19 -15.43 -34.89
N GLN A 649 -11.93 -15.39 -36.00
CA GLN A 649 -13.15 -16.17 -36.16
C GLN A 649 -12.85 -17.62 -36.59
N THR A 650 -13.78 -18.54 -36.32
CA THR A 650 -13.75 -19.94 -36.79
C THR A 650 -15.16 -20.39 -37.20
N GLY A 651 -15.28 -21.40 -38.06
CA GLY A 651 -16.57 -21.90 -38.53
C GLY A 651 -17.25 -20.99 -39.56
N TRP A 652 -18.58 -20.93 -39.53
CA TRP A 652 -19.38 -20.14 -40.47
C TRP A 652 -19.26 -18.63 -40.22
N LEU A 653 -18.92 -17.89 -41.27
CA LEU A 653 -18.76 -16.43 -41.25
C LEU A 653 -19.60 -15.80 -42.36
N GLU A 654 -20.39 -14.77 -42.04
CA GLU A 654 -21.23 -14.05 -43.00
C GLU A 654 -20.94 -12.54 -42.97
N GLN A 655 -20.64 -11.97 -44.12
CA GLN A 655 -20.31 -10.53 -44.30
C GLN A 655 -21.04 -9.99 -45.51
N GLY A 656 -21.88 -8.96 -45.33
CA GLY A 656 -22.63 -8.33 -46.43
C GLY A 656 -23.51 -9.32 -47.22
N GLY A 657 -24.05 -10.36 -46.58
CA GLY A 657 -24.83 -11.44 -47.22
C GLY A 657 -23.97 -12.50 -47.96
N THR A 658 -22.64 -12.40 -47.88
CA THR A 658 -21.68 -13.34 -48.46
C THR A 658 -21.17 -14.30 -47.38
N LYS A 659 -21.20 -15.61 -47.65
CA LYS A 659 -20.78 -16.64 -46.69
C LYS A 659 -19.41 -17.20 -46.98
N TYR A 660 -18.68 -17.47 -45.91
CA TYR A 660 -17.35 -18.07 -45.87
C TYR A 660 -17.35 -19.17 -44.80
N TYR A 661 -16.37 -20.08 -44.87
CA TYR A 661 -16.10 -21.01 -43.78
C TYR A 661 -14.62 -21.00 -43.42
N LEU A 662 -14.35 -20.82 -42.13
CA LEU A 662 -13.03 -20.84 -41.53
C LEU A 662 -12.83 -22.17 -40.78
N SER A 663 -11.64 -22.77 -40.88
CA SER A 663 -11.31 -23.98 -40.12
C SER A 663 -11.35 -23.74 -38.61
N SER A 664 -11.22 -24.81 -37.81
CA SER A 664 -10.93 -24.73 -36.37
C SER A 664 -9.59 -24.05 -36.05
N SER A 665 -8.75 -23.80 -37.05
CA SER A 665 -7.52 -23.01 -36.97
C SER A 665 -7.63 -21.65 -37.68
N GLY A 666 -8.86 -21.16 -37.91
CA GLY A 666 -9.15 -19.84 -38.50
C GLY A 666 -8.91 -19.69 -40.01
N VAL A 667 -8.44 -20.74 -40.69
CA VAL A 667 -8.07 -20.69 -42.11
C VAL A 667 -9.31 -20.75 -43.00
N MET A 668 -9.47 -19.75 -43.87
CA MET A 668 -10.52 -19.70 -44.89
C MET A 668 -10.39 -20.87 -45.87
N LEU A 669 -11.46 -21.66 -45.99
CA LEU A 669 -11.50 -22.79 -46.90
C LEU A 669 -11.90 -22.37 -48.33
N THR A 670 -11.38 -23.11 -49.30
CA THR A 670 -11.69 -22.97 -50.74
C THR A 670 -11.92 -24.35 -51.36
N GLY A 671 -12.62 -24.42 -52.49
CA GLY A 671 -12.96 -25.65 -53.18
C GLY A 671 -14.13 -26.41 -52.53
N TRP A 672 -14.25 -27.69 -52.86
CA TRP A 672 -15.24 -28.60 -52.26
C TRP A 672 -14.82 -28.97 -50.83
N GLN A 673 -15.75 -28.81 -49.88
CA GLN A 673 -15.53 -29.07 -48.46
C GLN A 673 -16.70 -29.85 -47.85
N ILE A 674 -16.42 -30.72 -46.87
CA ILE A 674 -17.46 -31.39 -46.08
C ILE A 674 -17.61 -30.66 -44.73
N ILE A 675 -18.80 -30.12 -44.47
CA ILE A 675 -19.17 -29.47 -43.21
C ILE A 675 -20.49 -30.11 -42.75
N ASP A 676 -20.56 -30.57 -41.49
CA ASP A 676 -21.74 -31.25 -40.92
C ASP A 676 -22.32 -32.37 -41.82
N SER A 677 -21.42 -33.20 -42.37
CA SER A 677 -21.72 -34.31 -43.31
C SER A 677 -22.36 -33.89 -44.64
N LYS A 678 -22.27 -32.61 -45.02
CA LYS A 678 -22.77 -32.05 -46.29
C LYS A 678 -21.63 -31.47 -47.11
N TRP A 679 -21.70 -31.62 -48.43
CA TRP A 679 -20.76 -31.01 -49.37
C TRP A 679 -21.19 -29.58 -49.70
N TYR A 680 -20.28 -28.63 -49.50
CA TYR A 680 -20.38 -27.25 -49.96
C TYR A 680 -19.22 -26.92 -50.90
N TYR A 681 -19.40 -25.93 -51.78
CA TYR A 681 -18.31 -25.40 -52.60
C TYR A 681 -18.05 -23.94 -52.28
N PHE A 682 -16.78 -23.62 -52.02
CA PHE A 682 -16.28 -22.27 -51.85
C PHE A 682 -15.39 -21.91 -53.04
N ASN A 683 -15.57 -20.75 -53.65
CA ASN A 683 -14.77 -20.36 -54.81
C ASN A 683 -13.34 -19.93 -54.42
N ALA A 684 -12.53 -19.48 -55.38
CA ALA A 684 -11.13 -19.10 -55.16
C ALA A 684 -10.95 -17.88 -54.22
N SER A 685 -12.01 -17.15 -53.90
CA SER A 685 -12.04 -16.07 -52.91
C SER A 685 -12.72 -16.49 -51.59
N GLY A 686 -12.95 -17.79 -51.38
CA GLY A 686 -13.56 -18.35 -50.17
C GLY A 686 -15.07 -18.15 -50.04
N VAL A 687 -15.73 -17.59 -51.06
CA VAL A 687 -17.18 -17.35 -51.06
C VAL A 687 -17.94 -18.66 -51.34
N MET A 688 -18.90 -18.98 -50.48
CA MET A 688 -19.80 -20.12 -50.64
C MET A 688 -20.75 -19.90 -51.83
N GLU A 689 -20.65 -20.78 -52.82
CA GLU A 689 -21.57 -20.80 -53.96
C GLU A 689 -22.90 -21.47 -53.57
N LYS A 690 -24.02 -20.99 -54.15
CA LYS A 690 -25.38 -21.50 -53.89
C LYS A 690 -26.29 -21.27 -55.11
N ASP A 691 -27.34 -22.08 -55.24
CA ASP A 691 -28.28 -22.12 -56.36
C ASP A 691 -27.59 -22.08 -57.75
N THR A 692 -26.54 -22.88 -57.93
CA THR A 692 -25.65 -22.78 -59.10
C THR A 692 -24.95 -24.09 -59.45
N TRP A 693 -24.40 -24.16 -60.67
CA TRP A 693 -23.70 -25.32 -61.22
C TRP A 693 -22.18 -25.18 -61.11
N ILE A 694 -21.58 -25.96 -60.23
CA ILE A 694 -20.13 -26.12 -60.08
C ILE A 694 -19.66 -27.25 -61.00
N GLY A 695 -19.41 -26.90 -62.26
CA GLY A 695 -19.13 -27.88 -63.31
C GLY A 695 -20.39 -28.65 -63.67
N ASP A 696 -20.46 -29.92 -63.29
CA ASP A 696 -21.61 -30.81 -63.52
C ASP A 696 -22.33 -31.21 -62.21
N TYR A 697 -22.02 -30.54 -61.10
CA TYR A 697 -22.67 -30.70 -59.80
C TYR A 697 -23.42 -29.40 -59.45
N TYR A 698 -24.67 -29.50 -58.98
CA TYR A 698 -25.45 -28.34 -58.56
C TYR A 698 -25.47 -28.20 -57.03
N VAL A 699 -25.27 -26.99 -56.53
CA VAL A 699 -25.45 -26.63 -55.12
C VAL A 699 -26.78 -25.89 -54.93
N ASP A 700 -27.55 -26.26 -53.90
CA ASP A 700 -28.87 -25.70 -53.60
C ASP A 700 -28.81 -24.27 -53.04
N GLU A 701 -29.97 -23.68 -52.71
CA GLU A 701 -30.09 -22.35 -52.11
C GLU A 701 -29.30 -22.18 -50.79
N LYS A 702 -28.91 -23.28 -50.15
CA LYS A 702 -28.14 -23.33 -48.89
C LYS A 702 -26.66 -23.65 -49.14
N GLY A 703 -26.25 -23.83 -50.40
CA GLY A 703 -24.90 -24.18 -50.82
C GLY A 703 -24.57 -25.67 -50.77
N VAL A 704 -25.56 -26.54 -50.52
CA VAL A 704 -25.38 -27.99 -50.38
C VAL A 704 -25.46 -28.68 -51.74
N TRP A 705 -24.53 -29.57 -52.05
CA TRP A 705 -24.60 -30.38 -53.27
C TRP A 705 -25.87 -31.25 -53.30
N ASP A 706 -26.73 -30.97 -54.28
CA ASP A 706 -27.91 -31.77 -54.60
C ASP A 706 -27.52 -32.89 -55.59
N THR A 707 -27.60 -34.14 -55.13
CA THR A 707 -27.29 -35.32 -55.94
C THR A 707 -28.44 -35.76 -56.85
N SER A 708 -29.61 -35.12 -56.78
CA SER A 708 -30.78 -35.45 -57.61
C SER A 708 -30.79 -34.73 -58.97
N LYS A 709 -30.01 -33.65 -59.14
CA LYS A 709 -29.98 -32.86 -60.38
C LYS A 709 -28.84 -33.28 -61.32
N VAL A 710 -29.18 -33.49 -62.59
CA VAL A 710 -28.28 -33.56 -63.75
C VAL A 710 -28.39 -32.29 -64.59
N LYS A 711 -27.42 -32.03 -65.46
CA LYS A 711 -27.33 -30.75 -66.18
C LYS A 711 -28.35 -30.64 -67.33
N PRO A 712 -29.26 -29.64 -67.34
CA PRO A 712 -30.17 -29.40 -68.47
C PRO A 712 -29.40 -28.99 -69.73
N GLN A 713 -29.91 -29.31 -70.93
CA GLN A 713 -29.33 -28.85 -72.20
C GLN A 713 -30.21 -29.07 -73.43
N TRP A 714 -30.04 -28.21 -74.44
CA TRP A 714 -30.50 -28.43 -75.81
C TRP A 714 -29.74 -29.57 -76.48
N ILE A 715 -30.46 -30.41 -77.23
CA ILE A 715 -29.91 -31.52 -77.99
C ILE A 715 -30.46 -31.48 -79.42
N LEU A 716 -29.57 -31.29 -80.39
CA LEU A 716 -29.88 -31.43 -81.81
C LEU A 716 -29.91 -32.92 -82.16
N SER A 717 -30.93 -33.37 -82.91
CA SER A 717 -31.01 -34.76 -83.36
C SER A 717 -31.64 -34.81 -84.76
N GLY A 718 -30.79 -34.99 -85.76
CA GLY A 718 -31.15 -34.71 -87.16
C GLY A 718 -31.31 -33.19 -87.37
N ASN A 719 -32.41 -32.78 -88.02
CA ASN A 719 -32.69 -31.37 -88.31
C ASN A 719 -33.70 -30.74 -87.32
N ARG A 720 -33.90 -31.34 -86.14
CA ARG A 720 -34.84 -30.83 -85.12
C ARG A 720 -34.18 -30.82 -83.73
N TRP A 721 -34.63 -29.88 -82.90
CA TRP A 721 -34.17 -29.67 -81.54
C TRP A 721 -35.16 -30.22 -80.51
N TRP A 722 -34.62 -30.86 -79.47
CA TRP A 722 -35.32 -31.19 -78.23
C TRP A 722 -34.48 -30.70 -77.04
N TYR A 723 -35.10 -30.60 -75.86
CA TYR A 723 -34.44 -30.11 -74.64
C TYR A 723 -34.55 -31.15 -73.53
N ARG A 724 -33.43 -31.43 -72.83
CA ARG A 724 -33.40 -32.36 -71.69
C ARG A 724 -33.36 -31.58 -70.38
N HIS A 725 -34.21 -31.98 -69.45
CA HIS A 725 -34.36 -31.38 -68.13
C HIS A 725 -33.31 -31.82 -67.11
N GLY A 726 -33.37 -31.18 -65.94
CA GLY A 726 -32.45 -31.39 -64.82
C GLY A 726 -32.66 -32.69 -64.04
N ASP A 727 -33.68 -33.47 -64.37
CA ASP A 727 -33.94 -34.83 -63.87
C ASP A 727 -33.70 -35.90 -64.97
N GLY A 728 -33.31 -35.48 -66.17
CA GLY A 728 -33.15 -36.34 -67.35
C GLY A 728 -34.40 -36.51 -68.22
N SER A 729 -35.55 -35.92 -67.85
CA SER A 729 -36.79 -35.94 -68.65
C SER A 729 -36.77 -34.91 -69.80
N TYR A 730 -37.86 -34.79 -70.57
CA TYR A 730 -37.99 -33.84 -71.70
C TYR A 730 -39.45 -33.60 -72.09
N THR A 731 -39.77 -32.36 -72.49
CA THR A 731 -41.12 -31.83 -72.80
C THR A 731 -41.74 -32.44 -74.07
N LYS A 732 -43.08 -32.63 -74.08
CA LYS A 732 -43.87 -33.11 -75.24
C LYS A 732 -45.29 -32.54 -75.21
N SER A 733 -45.83 -32.14 -76.35
CA SER A 733 -47.17 -31.54 -76.50
C SER A 733 -47.42 -30.32 -75.59
N ASP A 734 -46.37 -29.63 -75.16
CA ASP A 734 -46.45 -28.64 -74.08
C ASP A 734 -45.43 -27.51 -74.27
N TRP A 735 -45.64 -26.43 -73.53
CA TRP A 735 -44.77 -25.27 -73.44
C TRP A 735 -43.60 -25.54 -72.50
N GLU A 736 -42.41 -25.08 -72.90
CA GLU A 736 -41.23 -25.06 -72.04
C GLU A 736 -40.64 -23.66 -71.96
N LYS A 737 -39.97 -23.33 -70.85
CA LYS A 737 -39.24 -22.06 -70.71
C LYS A 737 -37.74 -22.30 -70.56
N ILE A 738 -37.00 -22.02 -71.64
CA ILE A 738 -35.58 -22.31 -71.76
C ILE A 738 -34.84 -20.99 -71.98
N ASP A 739 -33.80 -20.73 -71.18
CA ASP A 739 -32.99 -19.49 -71.25
C ASP A 739 -33.84 -18.21 -71.25
N GLY A 740 -34.90 -18.20 -70.43
CA GLY A 740 -35.88 -17.11 -70.30
C GLY A 740 -36.95 -17.04 -71.39
N LYS A 741 -36.78 -17.78 -72.50
CA LYS A 741 -37.66 -17.77 -73.67
C LYS A 741 -38.63 -18.95 -73.65
N TYR A 742 -39.85 -18.75 -74.13
CA TYR A 742 -40.83 -19.85 -74.25
C TYR A 742 -40.71 -20.54 -75.61
N TYR A 743 -40.76 -21.86 -75.60
CA TYR A 743 -40.78 -22.74 -76.77
C TYR A 743 -41.99 -23.68 -76.63
N TYR A 744 -42.49 -24.22 -77.74
CA TYR A 744 -43.52 -25.27 -77.70
C TYR A 744 -43.01 -26.52 -78.41
N PHE A 745 -43.29 -27.68 -77.83
CA PHE A 745 -42.79 -28.96 -78.31
C PHE A 745 -43.93 -29.84 -78.84
N ASP A 746 -43.73 -30.43 -80.02
CA ASP A 746 -44.69 -31.36 -80.63
C ASP A 746 -44.88 -32.64 -79.78
N ASN A 747 -45.81 -33.50 -80.19
CA ASN A 747 -46.14 -34.74 -79.47
C ASN A 747 -45.01 -35.78 -79.41
N ALA A 748 -43.94 -35.60 -80.20
CA ALA A 748 -42.75 -36.42 -80.18
C ALA A 748 -41.57 -35.75 -79.44
N GLY A 749 -41.73 -34.49 -79.00
CA GLY A 749 -40.77 -33.72 -78.22
C GLY A 749 -39.88 -32.79 -79.02
N TRP A 750 -40.34 -32.28 -80.17
CA TRP A 750 -39.56 -31.40 -81.05
C TRP A 750 -40.09 -29.97 -81.10
N MET A 751 -39.19 -29.00 -81.01
CA MET A 751 -39.50 -27.56 -81.04
C MET A 751 -40.19 -27.14 -82.35
N VAL A 752 -41.26 -26.35 -82.26
CA VAL A 752 -42.03 -25.83 -83.42
C VAL A 752 -41.75 -24.36 -83.74
N THR A 753 -42.19 -23.89 -84.92
CA THR A 753 -42.04 -22.49 -85.40
C THR A 753 -43.33 -22.02 -86.12
N GLY A 754 -43.49 -20.72 -86.36
CA GLY A 754 -44.64 -20.12 -87.05
C GLY A 754 -45.88 -19.89 -86.19
N TRP A 755 -47.02 -19.57 -86.81
CA TRP A 755 -48.31 -19.50 -86.12
C TRP A 755 -48.76 -20.91 -85.69
N GLN A 756 -49.13 -21.06 -84.43
CA GLN A 756 -49.56 -22.32 -83.83
C GLN A 756 -50.89 -22.15 -83.07
N LEU A 757 -51.80 -23.09 -83.29
CA LEU A 757 -53.08 -23.18 -82.59
C LEU A 757 -52.93 -24.21 -81.47
N ILE A 758 -52.77 -23.73 -80.23
CA ILE A 758 -52.48 -24.56 -79.05
C ILE A 758 -53.63 -24.34 -78.06
N GLU A 759 -54.30 -25.43 -77.67
CA GLU A 759 -55.49 -25.42 -76.79
C GLU A 759 -56.59 -24.42 -77.20
N GLY A 760 -56.78 -24.24 -78.52
CA GLY A 760 -57.77 -23.31 -79.08
C GLY A 760 -57.35 -21.84 -79.10
N LYS A 761 -56.13 -21.50 -78.64
CA LYS A 761 -55.54 -20.16 -78.66
C LYS A 761 -54.46 -20.05 -79.74
N TRP A 762 -54.38 -18.91 -80.40
CA TRP A 762 -53.32 -18.63 -81.38
C TRP A 762 -52.11 -18.00 -80.71
N TYR A 763 -50.94 -18.57 -81.02
CA TYR A 763 -49.62 -18.09 -80.62
C TYR A 763 -48.72 -17.95 -81.85
N TYR A 764 -47.76 -17.02 -81.82
CA TYR A 764 -46.75 -16.91 -82.88
C TYR A 764 -45.36 -17.27 -82.36
N MET A 765 -44.71 -18.21 -83.04
CA MET A 765 -43.37 -18.71 -82.76
C MET A 765 -42.42 -18.20 -83.84
N ASP A 766 -41.30 -17.59 -83.46
CA ASP A 766 -40.34 -17.04 -84.42
C ASP A 766 -39.53 -18.12 -85.17
N GLY A 767 -38.62 -17.69 -86.06
CA GLY A 767 -37.76 -18.60 -86.84
C GLY A 767 -36.73 -19.40 -86.00
N SER A 768 -36.57 -19.08 -84.71
CA SER A 768 -35.78 -19.83 -83.73
C SER A 768 -36.65 -20.66 -82.77
N GLY A 769 -37.97 -20.65 -82.95
CA GLY A 769 -38.93 -21.39 -82.12
C GLY A 769 -39.38 -20.66 -80.85
N VAL A 770 -39.13 -19.35 -80.75
CA VAL A 770 -39.43 -18.56 -79.56
C VAL A 770 -40.84 -17.97 -79.66
N LYS A 771 -41.66 -18.16 -78.62
CA LYS A 771 -42.95 -17.48 -78.47
C LYS A 771 -42.75 -15.97 -78.45
N VAL A 772 -43.32 -15.28 -79.42
CA VAL A 772 -43.33 -13.82 -79.45
C VAL A 772 -44.45 -13.33 -78.52
N THR A 773 -44.15 -12.29 -77.73
CA THR A 773 -45.08 -11.67 -76.78
C THR A 773 -44.97 -10.15 -76.87
N ASN A 774 -46.01 -9.43 -76.44
CA ASN A 774 -46.14 -7.97 -76.48
C ASN A 774 -45.78 -7.34 -77.85
N ALA A 775 -46.24 -7.94 -78.94
CA ALA A 775 -45.84 -7.56 -80.29
C ALA A 775 -47.00 -7.53 -81.29
N TRP A 776 -46.91 -6.62 -82.25
CA TRP A 776 -47.79 -6.58 -83.41
C TRP A 776 -47.27 -7.52 -84.52
N ILE A 777 -47.98 -8.61 -84.76
CA ILE A 777 -47.71 -9.57 -85.83
C ILE A 777 -48.62 -9.21 -87.02
N GLY A 778 -48.29 -8.10 -87.68
CA GLY A 778 -49.19 -7.45 -88.62
C GLY A 778 -50.30 -6.70 -87.88
N ASN A 779 -51.57 -6.94 -88.24
CA ASN A 779 -52.74 -6.26 -87.64
C ASN A 779 -53.21 -6.89 -86.32
N TYR A 780 -52.54 -7.92 -85.84
CA TYR A 780 -52.86 -8.68 -84.63
C TYR A 780 -51.83 -8.41 -83.54
N TYR A 781 -52.27 -8.21 -82.30
CA TYR A 781 -51.38 -8.13 -81.15
C TYR A 781 -51.30 -9.49 -80.45
N VAL A 782 -50.08 -9.99 -80.21
CA VAL A 782 -49.86 -11.03 -79.20
C VAL A 782 -49.55 -10.36 -77.86
N ASP A 783 -50.28 -10.74 -76.82
CA ASP A 783 -50.16 -10.17 -75.47
C ASP A 783 -48.86 -10.57 -74.76
N ASP A 784 -48.71 -10.17 -73.50
CA ASP A 784 -47.55 -10.53 -72.65
C ASP A 784 -47.39 -12.05 -72.46
N SER A 785 -48.51 -12.77 -72.55
CA SER A 785 -48.65 -14.21 -72.48
C SER A 785 -48.42 -14.89 -73.84
N GLY A 786 -48.29 -14.12 -74.92
CA GLY A 786 -48.08 -14.55 -76.30
C GLY A 786 -49.35 -15.02 -77.02
N ILE A 787 -50.52 -14.84 -76.40
CA ILE A 787 -51.82 -15.17 -76.95
C ILE A 787 -52.25 -14.02 -77.86
N MET A 788 -52.84 -14.33 -79.03
CA MET A 788 -53.48 -13.32 -79.86
C MET A 788 -54.64 -12.67 -79.08
N ALA A 789 -54.49 -11.40 -78.73
CA ALA A 789 -55.46 -10.66 -77.91
C ALA A 789 -56.76 -10.41 -78.69
N THR A 790 -57.91 -10.52 -78.02
CA THR A 790 -59.24 -10.25 -78.58
C THR A 790 -60.13 -9.49 -77.58
N ASP A 791 -61.07 -8.67 -78.11
CA ASP A 791 -62.05 -7.82 -77.40
C ASP A 791 -61.52 -7.04 -76.18
N THR A 792 -60.30 -6.48 -76.26
CA THR A 792 -59.57 -5.95 -75.09
C THR A 792 -58.67 -4.74 -75.39
N TRP A 793 -58.18 -4.09 -74.32
CA TRP A 793 -57.32 -2.89 -74.40
C TRP A 793 -55.83 -3.21 -74.31
N VAL A 794 -55.13 -2.97 -75.41
CA VAL A 794 -53.67 -3.00 -75.56
C VAL A 794 -53.15 -1.55 -75.45
N GLY A 795 -52.92 -1.09 -74.21
CA GLY A 795 -52.55 0.31 -73.95
C GLY A 795 -53.66 1.29 -74.40
N ASN A 796 -53.33 2.19 -75.34
CA ASN A 796 -54.28 3.17 -75.89
C ASN A 796 -55.12 2.63 -77.08
N TYR A 797 -55.06 1.32 -77.34
CA TYR A 797 -55.60 0.68 -78.53
C TYR A 797 -56.53 -0.47 -78.13
N TYR A 798 -57.69 -0.63 -78.80
CA TYR A 798 -58.57 -1.78 -78.61
C TYR A 798 -58.28 -2.84 -79.67
N VAL A 799 -58.51 -4.11 -79.39
CA VAL A 799 -58.65 -5.15 -80.43
C VAL A 799 -60.06 -5.73 -80.35
N ASP A 800 -60.65 -6.05 -81.49
CA ASP A 800 -62.01 -6.61 -81.58
C ASP A 800 -62.06 -8.12 -81.26
N GLU A 801 -63.25 -8.72 -81.34
CA GLU A 801 -63.49 -10.16 -81.12
C GLU A 801 -62.63 -11.10 -82.01
N ASN A 802 -62.11 -10.60 -83.14
CA ASN A 802 -61.25 -11.32 -84.08
C ASN A 802 -59.75 -10.99 -83.87
N GLY A 803 -59.43 -10.11 -82.91
CA GLY A 803 -58.08 -9.65 -82.58
C GLY A 803 -57.54 -8.54 -83.47
N VAL A 804 -58.42 -7.86 -84.22
CA VAL A 804 -58.07 -6.79 -85.14
C VAL A 804 -58.23 -5.42 -84.47
N TRP A 805 -57.29 -4.51 -84.71
CA TRP A 805 -57.20 -3.22 -84.01
C TRP A 805 -58.35 -2.22 -84.29
N VAL A 806 -58.81 -1.53 -83.23
CA VAL A 806 -59.88 -0.50 -83.19
C VAL A 806 -59.48 0.70 -82.26
N PRO A 807 -59.69 1.99 -82.59
CA PRO A 807 -59.20 3.13 -81.75
C PRO A 807 -60.17 3.79 -80.69
N GLY A 808 -59.76 3.85 -79.39
CA GLY A 808 -60.07 4.88 -78.32
C GLY A 808 -61.16 4.72 -77.17
N LYS A 809 -60.83 4.44 -75.86
CA LYS A 809 -61.64 4.63 -74.57
C LYS A 809 -60.79 4.58 -73.21
N GLN A 810 -61.33 4.77 -71.94
CA GLN A 810 -60.58 5.18 -70.65
C GLN A 810 -60.98 4.56 -69.21
N LYS A 811 -60.46 5.02 -68.01
CA LYS A 811 -60.48 4.40 -66.58
C LYS A 811 -60.36 5.35 -65.28
N ASP A 812 -60.36 4.85 -64.00
CA ASP A 812 -60.76 5.53 -62.67
C ASP A 812 -59.93 5.31 -61.29
N VAL A 813 -60.29 5.96 -60.11
CA VAL A 813 -59.49 6.15 -58.79
C VAL A 813 -60.26 6.25 -57.38
N GLY A 814 -59.64 6.11 -56.15
CA GLY A 814 -60.27 6.41 -54.80
C GLY A 814 -59.68 5.86 -53.42
N TRP A 815 -60.26 6.18 -52.22
CA TRP A 815 -60.05 5.47 -50.90
C TRP A 815 -60.71 4.09 -50.97
N ILE A 816 -60.14 3.01 -50.39
CA ILE A 816 -60.63 1.64 -50.60
C ILE A 816 -60.72 0.81 -49.31
N GLN A 817 -61.90 0.24 -49.04
CA GLN A 817 -62.10 -0.81 -48.05
C GLN A 817 -61.86 -2.19 -48.69
N SER A 818 -61.26 -3.13 -47.98
CA SER A 818 -61.07 -4.52 -48.45
C SER A 818 -61.17 -5.48 -47.27
N GLY A 819 -62.37 -6.04 -47.08
CA GLY A 819 -62.73 -6.76 -45.86
C GLY A 819 -62.91 -5.81 -44.67
N GLU A 820 -62.40 -6.19 -43.51
CA GLU A 820 -62.40 -5.37 -42.29
C GLU A 820 -61.29 -4.30 -42.28
N LYS A 821 -60.36 -4.35 -43.25
CA LYS A 821 -59.21 -3.44 -43.35
C LYS A 821 -59.40 -2.35 -44.42
N TRP A 822 -58.63 -1.27 -44.28
CA TRP A 822 -58.67 -0.07 -45.12
C TRP A 822 -57.29 0.28 -45.68
N TRP A 823 -57.26 0.78 -46.92
CA TRP A 823 -56.08 1.27 -47.62
C TRP A 823 -56.44 2.44 -48.58
N TYR A 824 -55.45 3.25 -48.96
CA TYR A 824 -55.67 4.50 -49.70
C TYR A 824 -54.99 4.46 -51.06
N ARG A 825 -55.72 4.74 -52.16
CA ARG A 825 -55.18 4.67 -53.54
C ARG A 825 -55.12 6.05 -54.20
N HIS A 826 -53.92 6.41 -54.65
CA HIS A 826 -53.62 7.68 -55.30
C HIS A 826 -54.07 7.71 -56.78
N ASN A 827 -54.02 8.89 -57.41
CA ASN A 827 -54.57 9.11 -58.76
C ASN A 827 -53.82 8.39 -59.90
N ASP A 828 -52.56 8.02 -59.70
CA ASP A 828 -51.78 7.17 -60.60
C ASP A 828 -52.04 5.67 -60.40
N GLY A 829 -52.75 5.33 -59.32
CA GLY A 829 -53.10 3.97 -58.92
C GLY A 829 -52.23 3.34 -57.82
N SER A 830 -51.23 4.06 -57.29
CA SER A 830 -50.33 3.62 -56.20
C SER A 830 -50.93 3.80 -54.80
N TYR A 831 -50.24 3.37 -53.73
CA TYR A 831 -50.69 3.44 -52.33
C TYR A 831 -49.52 3.40 -51.31
N THR A 832 -49.78 3.88 -50.08
CA THR A 832 -48.81 3.98 -48.97
C THR A 832 -48.58 2.64 -48.24
N VAL A 833 -47.33 2.38 -47.80
CA VAL A 833 -46.92 1.24 -46.94
C VAL A 833 -45.88 1.67 -45.91
N SER A 834 -45.81 0.99 -44.75
CA SER A 834 -44.78 1.16 -43.70
C SER A 834 -44.47 2.61 -43.26
N ASN A 835 -45.47 3.49 -43.26
CA ASN A 835 -45.24 4.92 -43.05
C ASN A 835 -46.46 5.65 -42.45
N TRP A 836 -46.21 6.86 -41.95
CA TRP A 836 -47.25 7.83 -41.59
C TRP A 836 -47.77 8.57 -42.82
N GLU A 837 -49.09 8.70 -42.95
CA GLU A 837 -49.73 9.58 -43.95
C GLU A 837 -50.71 10.54 -43.27
N LYS A 838 -50.77 11.79 -43.76
CA LYS A 838 -51.65 12.84 -43.22
C LYS A 838 -52.89 13.04 -44.09
N ILE A 839 -53.86 12.15 -43.94
CA ILE A 839 -55.09 12.15 -44.75
C ILE A 839 -56.12 13.07 -44.09
N ASN A 840 -56.66 14.03 -44.86
CA ASN A 840 -57.65 15.03 -44.39
C ASN A 840 -57.24 15.80 -43.11
N GLY A 841 -55.94 15.91 -42.82
CA GLY A 841 -55.39 16.60 -41.65
C GLY A 841 -55.17 15.73 -40.41
N GLN A 842 -55.66 14.48 -40.38
CA GLN A 842 -55.36 13.51 -39.32
C GLN A 842 -54.17 12.62 -39.72
N TRP A 843 -53.39 12.18 -38.74
CA TRP A 843 -52.27 11.25 -38.95
C TRP A 843 -52.73 9.80 -38.81
N TYR A 844 -52.36 8.97 -39.78
CA TYR A 844 -52.58 7.52 -39.81
C TYR A 844 -51.25 6.81 -40.06
N TYR A 845 -51.06 5.61 -39.53
CA TYR A 845 -49.90 4.76 -39.82
C TYR A 845 -50.32 3.50 -40.58
N PHE A 846 -49.52 3.11 -41.57
CA PHE A 846 -49.80 1.95 -42.44
C PHE A 846 -48.75 0.85 -42.25
N ASP A 847 -49.20 -0.41 -42.24
CA ASP A 847 -48.32 -1.59 -42.18
C ASP A 847 -47.57 -1.85 -43.50
N SER A 848 -46.69 -2.85 -43.52
CA SER A 848 -45.87 -3.21 -44.68
C SER A 848 -46.64 -3.81 -45.86
N ALA A 849 -47.93 -4.08 -45.71
CA ALA A 849 -48.84 -4.48 -46.78
C ALA A 849 -49.79 -3.34 -47.20
N GLY A 850 -49.72 -2.17 -46.57
CA GLY A 850 -50.53 -0.99 -46.88
C GLY A 850 -51.85 -0.91 -46.12
N TRP A 851 -51.99 -1.64 -45.01
CA TRP A 851 -53.18 -1.57 -44.17
C TRP A 851 -53.05 -0.52 -43.07
N MET A 852 -54.09 0.27 -42.89
CA MET A 852 -54.20 1.21 -41.76
C MET A 852 -54.17 0.47 -40.41
N MET A 853 -53.37 0.98 -39.47
CA MET A 853 -53.20 0.42 -38.11
C MET A 853 -54.15 1.07 -37.08
N THR A 854 -54.34 0.39 -35.94
CA THR A 854 -55.15 0.83 -34.78
C THR A 854 -54.54 0.34 -33.47
N GLY A 855 -54.76 1.04 -32.35
CA GLY A 855 -54.27 0.69 -31.02
C GLY A 855 -52.84 1.18 -30.74
N TRP A 856 -52.19 0.60 -29.71
CA TRP A 856 -50.78 0.88 -29.40
C TRP A 856 -49.85 0.40 -30.52
N ILE A 857 -48.96 1.29 -30.98
CA ILE A 857 -47.88 0.97 -31.91
C ILE A 857 -46.53 1.48 -31.36
N VAL A 858 -45.45 0.77 -31.71
CA VAL A 858 -44.10 1.06 -31.25
C VAL A 858 -43.22 1.31 -32.47
N LEU A 859 -42.59 2.48 -32.53
CA LEU A 859 -41.76 2.93 -33.65
C LEU A 859 -40.41 3.40 -33.10
N GLY A 860 -39.37 2.57 -33.22
CA GLY A 860 -38.14 2.72 -32.42
C GLY A 860 -38.47 2.60 -30.93
N ASP A 861 -37.87 3.46 -30.10
CA ASP A 861 -38.18 3.52 -28.65
C ASP A 861 -39.49 4.29 -28.32
N SER A 862 -40.18 4.81 -29.34
CA SER A 862 -41.34 5.70 -29.18
C SER A 862 -42.67 4.93 -29.28
N TRP A 863 -43.52 5.11 -28.28
CA TRP A 863 -44.87 4.54 -28.22
C TRP A 863 -45.92 5.57 -28.65
N TYR A 864 -46.84 5.15 -29.51
CA TYR A 864 -47.97 5.95 -29.99
C TYR A 864 -49.26 5.14 -29.83
N TYR A 865 -50.40 5.83 -29.76
CA TYR A 865 -51.73 5.20 -29.78
C TYR A 865 -52.55 5.72 -30.94
N LEU A 866 -53.19 4.81 -31.67
CA LEU A 866 -54.15 5.10 -32.73
C LEU A 866 -55.55 4.72 -32.25
N ASP A 867 -56.52 5.60 -32.42
CA ASP A 867 -57.93 5.33 -32.11
C ASP A 867 -58.49 4.18 -32.98
N ALA A 868 -59.70 3.71 -32.67
CA ALA A 868 -60.42 2.71 -33.48
C ALA A 868 -60.73 3.18 -34.93
N SER A 869 -60.50 4.47 -35.25
CA SER A 869 -60.57 5.04 -36.59
C SER A 869 -59.23 5.01 -37.34
N GLY A 870 -58.15 4.57 -36.69
CA GLY A 870 -56.77 4.65 -37.16
C GLY A 870 -56.09 6.02 -37.02
N ALA A 871 -56.82 7.04 -36.57
CA ALA A 871 -56.26 8.37 -36.33
C ALA A 871 -55.40 8.40 -35.05
N MET A 872 -54.29 9.12 -35.08
CA MET A 872 -53.38 9.26 -33.93
C MET A 872 -54.00 10.05 -32.77
N HIS A 873 -54.01 9.42 -31.59
CA HIS A 873 -54.54 9.97 -30.35
C HIS A 873 -53.56 10.95 -29.68
N LYS A 874 -54.09 11.98 -29.02
CA LYS A 874 -53.30 13.05 -28.39
C LYS A 874 -53.96 13.54 -27.09
N GLY A 875 -53.15 13.84 -26.07
CA GLY A 875 -53.60 14.23 -24.74
C GLY A 875 -53.74 13.05 -23.77
N TRP A 876 -54.68 13.16 -22.82
CA TRP A 876 -54.94 12.14 -21.81
C TRP A 876 -55.65 10.91 -22.40
N LEU A 877 -55.02 9.74 -22.24
CA LEU A 877 -55.61 8.43 -22.59
C LEU A 877 -55.84 7.60 -21.32
N GLU A 878 -56.99 6.94 -21.22
CA GLU A 878 -57.28 5.93 -20.19
C GLU A 878 -57.44 4.57 -20.84
N GLU A 879 -56.50 3.66 -20.59
CA GLU A 879 -56.38 2.37 -21.27
C GLU A 879 -55.95 1.29 -20.26
N GLY A 880 -56.59 0.11 -20.29
CA GLY A 880 -56.29 -0.98 -19.34
C GLY A 880 -56.33 -0.60 -17.84
N GLY A 881 -57.12 0.40 -17.46
CA GLY A 881 -57.20 0.93 -16.08
C GLY A 881 -56.04 1.86 -15.66
N ASN A 882 -55.17 2.24 -16.58
CA ASN A 882 -54.05 3.16 -16.37
C ASN A 882 -54.27 4.47 -17.14
N LYS A 883 -53.70 5.59 -16.64
CA LYS A 883 -53.71 6.88 -17.35
C LYS A 883 -52.36 7.14 -17.99
N TYR A 884 -52.37 7.56 -19.24
CA TYR A 884 -51.22 7.91 -20.07
C TYR A 884 -51.39 9.33 -20.62
N TYR A 885 -50.30 9.94 -21.10
CA TYR A 885 -50.34 11.23 -21.79
C TYR A 885 -49.55 11.16 -23.10
N LEU A 886 -50.24 11.31 -24.22
CA LEU A 886 -49.70 11.34 -25.57
C LEU A 886 -49.47 12.81 -25.95
N ASN A 887 -48.28 13.16 -26.42
CA ASN A 887 -47.86 14.54 -26.56
C ASN A 887 -48.74 15.34 -27.55
N PRO A 888 -49.42 16.44 -27.15
CA PRO A 888 -50.36 17.15 -28.03
C PRO A 888 -49.72 17.77 -29.28
N GLU A 889 -48.43 18.08 -29.23
CA GLU A 889 -47.62 18.69 -30.28
C GLU A 889 -46.14 18.34 -30.08
N ALA A 890 -45.30 18.48 -31.10
CA ALA A 890 -43.86 18.21 -30.97
C ALA A 890 -43.17 19.31 -30.14
N ASN A 891 -42.46 18.92 -29.08
CA ASN A 891 -41.84 19.83 -28.12
C ASN A 891 -40.61 19.17 -27.45
N SER A 892 -40.05 19.81 -26.42
CA SER A 892 -38.85 19.31 -25.70
C SER A 892 -39.04 17.95 -25.01
N SER A 893 -40.28 17.48 -24.83
CA SER A 893 -40.57 16.18 -24.23
C SER A 893 -40.75 15.06 -25.26
N GLY A 894 -40.86 15.37 -26.56
CA GLY A 894 -40.93 14.38 -27.63
C GLY A 894 -41.66 14.85 -28.90
N ALA A 895 -41.83 13.94 -29.86
CA ALA A 895 -42.62 14.16 -31.07
C ALA A 895 -44.13 14.36 -30.79
N GLU A 896 -44.90 14.80 -31.79
CA GLU A 896 -46.37 14.82 -31.73
C GLU A 896 -46.90 13.39 -31.57
N GLY A 897 -47.82 13.16 -30.63
CA GLY A 897 -48.48 11.87 -30.38
C GLY A 897 -47.69 10.84 -29.57
N VAL A 898 -46.43 11.11 -29.19
CA VAL A 898 -45.63 10.14 -28.42
C VAL A 898 -46.04 10.09 -26.94
N MET A 899 -46.06 8.89 -26.36
CA MET A 899 -46.29 8.68 -24.93
C MET A 899 -45.17 9.28 -24.08
N LEU A 900 -45.51 10.23 -23.20
CA LEU A 900 -44.54 10.88 -22.32
C LEU A 900 -44.18 10.02 -21.10
N THR A 901 -42.96 10.20 -20.59
CA THR A 901 -42.44 9.52 -19.40
C THR A 901 -41.70 10.50 -18.47
N GLY A 902 -41.54 10.15 -17.19
CA GLY A 902 -40.90 10.98 -16.17
C GLY A 902 -41.80 12.12 -15.69
N TYR A 903 -41.20 13.14 -15.08
CA TYR A 903 -41.91 14.36 -14.69
C TYR A 903 -42.24 15.23 -15.92
N GLN A 904 -43.52 15.55 -16.08
CA GLN A 904 -44.07 16.42 -17.11
C GLN A 904 -44.93 17.50 -16.45
N LYS A 905 -44.94 18.72 -17.00
CA LYS A 905 -45.78 19.80 -16.51
C LYS A 905 -46.96 20.02 -17.46
N ILE A 906 -48.16 19.70 -17.01
CA ILE A 906 -49.40 19.69 -17.80
C ILE A 906 -50.38 20.67 -17.14
N ASP A 907 -50.89 21.62 -17.91
CA ASP A 907 -51.87 22.65 -17.46
C ASP A 907 -51.48 23.42 -16.18
N GLY A 908 -50.17 23.49 -15.89
CA GLY A 908 -49.60 24.18 -14.73
C GLY A 908 -49.18 23.25 -13.58
N GLU A 909 -49.72 22.03 -13.53
CA GLU A 909 -49.41 21.02 -12.51
C GLU A 909 -48.31 20.04 -12.96
N TRP A 910 -47.65 19.38 -12.01
CA TRP A 910 -46.63 18.36 -12.30
C TRP A 910 -47.20 16.95 -12.16
N TYR A 911 -46.88 16.10 -13.12
CA TYR A 911 -47.28 14.69 -13.19
C TYR A 911 -46.04 13.82 -13.45
N TYR A 912 -45.90 12.71 -12.72
CA TYR A 912 -44.84 11.72 -12.96
C TYR A 912 -45.41 10.45 -13.58
N PHE A 913 -45.00 10.17 -14.82
CA PHE A 913 -45.32 8.96 -15.55
C PHE A 913 -44.15 7.97 -15.44
N ASN A 914 -44.44 6.68 -15.22
CA ASN A 914 -43.42 5.64 -15.02
C ASN A 914 -42.38 5.63 -16.16
N LYS A 915 -41.11 5.81 -15.82
CA LYS A 915 -39.97 5.73 -16.75
C LYS A 915 -39.06 4.57 -16.33
N GLY A 916 -38.95 3.54 -17.18
CA GLY A 916 -38.18 2.32 -16.88
C GLY A 916 -38.89 1.29 -15.98
N TYR A 917 -40.18 1.48 -15.66
CA TYR A 917 -40.96 0.58 -14.81
C TYR A 917 -42.30 0.24 -15.45
N SER A 918 -42.82 -0.96 -15.22
CA SER A 918 -44.12 -1.40 -15.75
C SER A 918 -45.29 -0.93 -14.85
N PRO A 919 -46.42 -0.46 -15.43
CA PRO A 919 -46.61 -0.16 -16.85
C PRO A 919 -45.86 1.13 -17.23
N ALA A 920 -45.10 1.09 -18.32
CA ALA A 920 -44.33 2.24 -18.79
C ALA A 920 -45.25 3.36 -19.27
N GLY A 921 -44.93 4.62 -18.98
CA GLY A 921 -45.76 5.78 -19.31
C GLY A 921 -47.06 5.91 -18.51
N ALA A 922 -47.41 4.97 -17.64
CA ALA A 922 -48.57 5.11 -16.76
C ALA A 922 -48.31 6.13 -15.63
N LEU A 923 -49.31 6.96 -15.33
CA LEU A 923 -49.27 7.95 -14.27
C LEU A 923 -49.07 7.29 -12.89
N TYR A 924 -48.09 7.77 -12.12
CA TYR A 924 -47.74 7.23 -10.79
C TYR A 924 -47.75 8.27 -9.65
N TYR A 925 -47.48 9.55 -9.93
CA TYR A 925 -47.49 10.62 -8.93
C TYR A 925 -48.02 11.93 -9.53
N THR A 926 -48.68 12.75 -8.71
CA THR A 926 -49.15 14.10 -9.06
C THR A 926 -48.73 15.09 -7.98
N GLY A 927 -48.27 16.27 -8.41
CA GLY A 927 -47.69 17.30 -7.56
C GLY A 927 -46.17 17.19 -7.41
N VAL A 928 -45.59 18.26 -6.86
CA VAL A 928 -44.21 18.34 -6.36
C VAL A 928 -44.21 19.25 -5.12
N THR A 929 -43.31 19.00 -4.17
CA THR A 929 -43.26 19.63 -2.85
C THR A 929 -42.00 20.49 -2.75
N PRO A 930 -42.10 21.84 -2.66
CA PRO A 930 -40.92 22.71 -2.52
C PRO A 930 -40.11 22.40 -1.25
N ILE A 931 -38.79 22.42 -1.33
CA ILE A 931 -37.89 22.22 -0.17
C ILE A 931 -37.69 23.52 0.62
N MET A 932 -37.54 24.65 -0.08
CA MET A 932 -37.49 25.98 0.54
C MET A 932 -38.89 26.62 0.62
N GLY A 933 -39.04 27.55 1.56
CA GLY A 933 -40.28 28.31 1.80
C GLY A 933 -40.79 28.15 3.23
N ASP A 934 -41.98 28.68 3.49
CA ASP A 934 -42.63 28.57 4.80
C ASP A 934 -43.10 27.14 5.12
N THR A 935 -43.13 26.81 6.40
CA THR A 935 -43.64 25.52 6.89
C THR A 935 -45.16 25.46 6.92
N PHE A 936 -45.77 24.33 6.53
CA PHE A 936 -47.21 24.12 6.77
C PHE A 936 -47.53 23.78 8.25
N LEU A 937 -46.51 23.52 9.07
CA LEU A 937 -46.70 23.08 10.46
C LEU A 937 -47.11 24.23 11.40
N GLY A 938 -46.93 25.49 10.98
CA GLY A 938 -47.17 26.68 11.80
C GLY A 938 -45.92 27.18 12.53
N GLY A 939 -46.11 28.01 13.56
CA GLY A 939 -45.01 28.56 14.36
C GLY A 939 -44.25 27.50 15.15
N LYS A 940 -43.00 27.81 15.54
CA LYS A 940 -42.02 26.91 16.19
C LYS A 940 -42.65 25.89 17.15
N GLU A 941 -43.36 26.35 18.17
CA GLU A 941 -43.97 25.49 19.20
C GLU A 941 -44.94 24.45 18.61
N THR A 942 -45.75 24.84 17.62
CA THR A 942 -46.70 23.94 16.94
C THR A 942 -45.96 22.95 16.05
N ALA A 943 -44.93 23.41 15.33
CA ALA A 943 -44.14 22.56 14.44
C ALA A 943 -43.32 21.51 15.19
N VAL A 944 -42.60 21.93 16.23
CA VAL A 944 -41.86 21.06 17.15
C VAL A 944 -42.79 20.01 17.74
N LYS A 945 -43.97 20.42 18.24
CA LYS A 945 -44.96 19.49 18.79
C LYS A 945 -45.47 18.48 17.77
N LYS A 946 -45.84 18.89 16.54
CA LYS A 946 -46.31 17.96 15.50
C LYS A 946 -45.23 16.93 15.13
N MET A 947 -43.97 17.34 15.02
CA MET A 947 -42.85 16.46 14.73
C MET A 947 -42.59 15.46 15.87
N ALA A 948 -42.57 15.95 17.12
CA ALA A 948 -42.41 15.10 18.31
C ALA A 948 -43.59 14.12 18.52
N ASP A 949 -44.84 14.56 18.33
CA ASP A 949 -46.03 13.71 18.39
C ASP A 949 -45.99 12.61 17.31
N LEU A 950 -45.52 12.93 16.09
CA LEU A 950 -45.40 11.94 15.02
C LEU A 950 -44.28 10.92 15.29
N TYR A 951 -43.16 11.35 15.89
CA TYR A 951 -42.13 10.42 16.36
C TYR A 951 -42.69 9.46 17.42
N LYS A 952 -43.32 10.00 18.46
CA LYS A 952 -43.94 9.23 19.55
C LYS A 952 -45.02 8.27 19.03
N SER A 953 -45.76 8.66 17.99
CA SER A 953 -46.70 7.81 17.25
C SER A 953 -46.09 6.51 16.72
N LYS A 954 -44.78 6.47 16.42
CA LYS A 954 -44.10 5.25 15.92
C LYS A 954 -43.71 4.27 17.01
N LYS A 955 -43.88 4.63 18.30
CA LYS A 955 -43.51 3.82 19.47
C LYS A 955 -42.02 3.42 19.45
N LYS A 956 -41.17 4.35 19.03
CA LYS A 956 -39.72 4.27 19.14
C LYS A 956 -39.26 4.98 20.39
N GLU A 957 -38.28 4.38 21.07
CA GLU A 957 -37.59 5.02 22.18
C GLU A 957 -36.73 6.16 21.64
N TYR A 958 -36.57 7.24 22.42
CA TYR A 958 -35.73 8.36 22.05
C TYR A 958 -34.36 8.20 22.72
N PRO A 959 -33.25 8.22 21.97
CA PRO A 959 -31.90 7.98 22.49
C PRO A 959 -31.33 9.20 23.22
N SER A 960 -31.95 9.56 24.34
CA SER A 960 -31.61 10.71 25.20
C SER A 960 -30.17 10.63 25.74
N GLU A 961 -29.70 9.46 26.13
CA GLU A 961 -28.33 9.23 26.63
C GLU A 961 -27.27 9.68 25.60
N ALA A 962 -27.46 9.29 24.33
CA ALA A 962 -26.50 9.52 23.24
C ALA A 962 -26.61 10.91 22.57
N LEU A 963 -27.81 11.51 22.53
CA LEU A 963 -28.06 12.83 21.89
C LEU A 963 -28.18 14.00 22.89
N GLY A 964 -28.45 13.71 24.16
CA GLY A 964 -28.53 14.66 25.26
C GLY A 964 -27.21 14.82 26.00
N ARG A 965 -27.28 15.30 27.24
CA ARG A 965 -26.12 15.65 28.08
C ARG A 965 -25.32 14.44 28.57
N GLU A 966 -25.96 13.31 28.81
CA GLU A 966 -25.39 12.19 29.56
C GLU A 966 -24.06 11.66 28.98
N MET A 967 -23.97 11.52 27.65
CA MET A 967 -22.70 11.19 26.96
C MET A 967 -21.94 12.39 26.36
N ASN A 968 -22.40 13.64 26.53
CA ASN A 968 -21.90 14.78 25.76
C ASN A 968 -21.56 16.05 26.58
N GLN A 969 -22.01 16.20 27.82
CA GLN A 969 -21.82 17.41 28.63
C GLN A 969 -20.33 17.74 28.88
N ASP A 970 -19.49 16.69 28.95
CA ASP A 970 -18.06 16.77 29.24
C ASP A 970 -17.20 16.77 27.95
N LYS A 971 -17.81 16.84 26.77
CA LYS A 971 -17.09 16.92 25.48
C LYS A 971 -16.76 18.37 25.13
N GLU A 972 -15.49 18.62 24.84
CA GLU A 972 -15.02 19.93 24.40
C GLU A 972 -15.79 20.41 23.15
N GLY A 973 -16.20 21.67 23.14
CA GLY A 973 -16.96 22.29 22.04
C GLY A 973 -18.49 22.26 22.18
N PHE A 974 -19.08 21.37 22.98
CA PHE A 974 -20.53 21.36 23.21
C PHE A 974 -21.01 22.57 24.01
N LYS A 975 -22.18 23.11 23.63
CA LYS A 975 -22.88 24.16 24.37
C LYS A 975 -24.23 23.70 24.87
N GLU A 976 -24.77 24.47 25.81
CA GLU A 976 -26.14 24.39 26.32
C GLU A 976 -27.22 24.33 25.22
N GLU A 977 -26.96 24.95 24.06
CA GLU A 977 -27.84 25.01 22.88
C GLU A 977 -27.68 23.84 21.89
N ASP A 978 -26.75 22.91 22.13
CA ASP A 978 -26.43 21.76 21.27
C ASP A 978 -27.02 20.43 21.76
N PHE A 979 -27.39 20.33 23.04
CA PHE A 979 -27.94 19.10 23.63
C PHE A 979 -29.38 18.84 23.20
N ALA A 980 -29.69 17.60 22.82
CA ALA A 980 -31.04 17.16 22.49
C ALA A 980 -31.50 16.10 23.50
N ASP A 981 -31.72 16.52 24.74
CA ASP A 981 -32.13 15.65 25.86
C ASP A 981 -33.49 14.95 25.57
N THR A 982 -34.38 15.61 24.82
CA THR A 982 -35.67 15.04 24.36
C THR A 982 -35.87 15.18 22.85
N ILE A 983 -36.85 14.45 22.32
CA ILE A 983 -37.28 14.58 20.91
C ILE A 983 -37.87 15.97 20.60
N GLU A 984 -38.47 16.65 21.59
CA GLU A 984 -38.87 18.05 21.46
C GLU A 984 -37.64 18.96 21.24
N ASP A 985 -36.54 18.73 21.96
CA ASP A 985 -35.31 19.53 21.82
C ASP A 985 -34.65 19.29 20.45
N PHE A 986 -34.54 18.02 20.03
CA PHE A 986 -34.09 17.65 18.68
C PHE A 986 -34.91 18.34 17.59
N CYS A 987 -36.23 18.31 17.71
CA CYS A 987 -37.14 18.97 16.77
C CYS A 987 -37.03 20.51 16.84
N GLY A 988 -36.68 21.08 18.00
CA GLY A 988 -36.41 22.50 18.20
C GLY A 988 -35.14 22.97 17.48
N ILE A 989 -34.03 22.27 17.68
CA ILE A 989 -32.75 22.51 16.99
C ILE A 989 -32.94 22.38 15.47
N LEU A 990 -33.63 21.33 15.02
CA LEU A 990 -33.96 21.08 13.62
C LEU A 990 -34.78 22.22 13.00
N TYR A 991 -35.79 22.72 13.71
CA TYR A 991 -36.61 23.85 13.26
C TYR A 991 -35.78 25.13 13.10
N GLU A 992 -34.90 25.43 14.06
CA GLU A 992 -34.03 26.60 14.03
C GLU A 992 -33.07 26.59 12.84
N GLU A 993 -32.26 25.52 12.71
CA GLU A 993 -31.27 25.43 11.62
C GLU A 993 -31.95 25.46 10.24
N ALA A 994 -33.11 24.80 10.10
CA ALA A 994 -33.89 24.79 8.85
C ALA A 994 -34.43 26.18 8.47
N VAL A 995 -35.15 26.83 9.40
CA VAL A 995 -35.78 28.15 9.16
C VAL A 995 -34.72 29.24 8.95
N ASP A 996 -33.60 29.18 9.66
CA ASP A 996 -32.49 30.12 9.46
C ASP A 996 -31.99 30.09 8.01
N GLU A 997 -31.90 28.93 7.36
CA GLU A 997 -31.46 28.83 5.97
C GLU A 997 -32.58 29.01 4.93
N GLY A 998 -33.85 29.02 5.36
CA GLY A 998 -35.04 29.11 4.49
C GLY A 998 -35.55 27.74 4.01
N ILE A 999 -35.13 26.66 4.66
CA ILE A 999 -35.51 25.26 4.39
C ILE A 999 -36.69 24.88 5.29
N ARG A 1000 -37.64 24.11 4.74
CA ARG A 1000 -38.83 23.68 5.48
C ARG A 1000 -38.50 22.58 6.50
N PRO A 1001 -38.74 22.78 7.82
CA PRO A 1001 -38.46 21.80 8.87
C PRO A 1001 -39.06 20.41 8.60
N GLU A 1002 -40.28 20.35 8.05
CA GLU A 1002 -40.94 19.09 7.70
C GLU A 1002 -40.16 18.25 6.67
N VAL A 1003 -39.32 18.86 5.82
CA VAL A 1003 -38.45 18.17 4.86
C VAL A 1003 -37.22 17.59 5.55
N VAL A 1004 -36.58 18.41 6.40
CA VAL A 1004 -35.40 17.99 7.18
C VAL A 1004 -35.79 16.82 8.07
N PHE A 1005 -36.88 16.95 8.84
CA PHE A 1005 -37.40 15.88 9.70
C PHE A 1005 -37.81 14.63 8.91
N ALA A 1006 -38.50 14.77 7.77
CA ALA A 1006 -38.89 13.62 6.95
C ALA A 1006 -37.67 12.83 6.46
N GLN A 1007 -36.61 13.52 6.02
CA GLN A 1007 -35.35 12.89 5.67
C GLN A 1007 -34.66 12.28 6.90
N SER A 1008 -34.54 13.01 8.01
CA SER A 1008 -33.84 12.52 9.21
C SER A 1008 -34.47 11.24 9.75
N MET A 1009 -35.81 11.14 9.78
CA MET A 1009 -36.52 9.94 10.21
C MET A 1009 -36.39 8.78 9.20
N ASN A 1010 -36.20 9.07 7.91
CA ASN A 1010 -35.99 8.06 6.88
C ASN A 1010 -34.58 7.45 6.96
N GLU A 1011 -33.53 8.28 6.95
CA GLU A 1011 -32.13 7.79 6.93
C GLU A 1011 -31.75 7.06 8.22
N THR A 1012 -32.17 7.58 9.38
CA THR A 1012 -31.82 7.00 10.70
C THR A 1012 -32.78 5.89 11.15
N GLY A 1013 -33.79 5.54 10.35
CA GLY A 1013 -34.81 4.57 10.74
C GLY A 1013 -35.62 4.98 11.99
N TRP A 1014 -35.93 6.28 12.11
CA TRP A 1014 -36.52 6.96 13.29
C TRP A 1014 -35.56 7.06 14.50
N LEU A 1015 -34.38 7.64 14.27
CA LEU A 1015 -33.29 7.84 15.25
C LEU A 1015 -32.81 6.53 15.91
N GLN A 1016 -32.86 5.42 15.18
CA GLN A 1016 -32.45 4.08 15.66
C GLN A 1016 -31.11 3.61 15.06
N PHE A 1017 -30.61 4.31 14.04
CA PHE A 1017 -29.28 4.13 13.44
C PHE A 1017 -28.92 2.68 13.04
N GLY A 1018 -29.91 1.95 12.51
CA GLY A 1018 -29.75 0.57 12.03
C GLY A 1018 -29.14 0.43 10.63
N GLY A 1019 -28.15 1.28 10.28
CA GLY A 1019 -27.51 1.32 8.97
C GLY A 1019 -25.99 1.58 9.08
N ASP A 1020 -25.34 2.00 7.99
CA ASP A 1020 -23.89 2.26 7.96
C ASP A 1020 -23.46 3.49 8.80
N VAL A 1021 -24.41 4.34 9.21
CA VAL A 1021 -24.18 5.50 10.07
C VAL A 1021 -24.65 5.21 11.48
N LYS A 1022 -23.79 5.50 12.46
CA LYS A 1022 -24.05 5.32 13.89
C LYS A 1022 -24.53 6.61 14.57
N ILE A 1023 -25.07 6.49 15.79
CA ILE A 1023 -25.68 7.61 16.51
C ILE A 1023 -24.65 8.61 17.01
N GLU A 1024 -23.49 8.14 17.45
CA GLU A 1024 -22.37 8.96 17.95
C GLU A 1024 -21.76 9.88 16.88
N GLN A 1025 -22.11 9.67 15.60
CA GLN A 1025 -21.67 10.48 14.48
C GLN A 1025 -22.52 11.75 14.29
N PHE A 1026 -23.67 11.86 14.96
CA PHE A 1026 -24.68 12.92 14.79
C PHE A 1026 -25.10 13.18 13.33
N ASN A 1027 -24.96 12.18 12.46
CA ASN A 1027 -25.19 12.31 11.02
C ASN A 1027 -26.59 11.83 10.65
N PHE A 1028 -27.58 12.69 10.88
CA PHE A 1028 -29.00 12.34 10.72
C PHE A 1028 -29.46 12.12 9.27
N ALA A 1029 -28.59 12.29 8.27
CA ALA A 1029 -28.98 12.31 6.86
C ALA A 1029 -28.13 11.41 5.95
N GLY A 1030 -27.38 10.45 6.53
CA GLY A 1030 -26.58 9.50 5.76
C GLY A 1030 -25.37 10.11 5.04
N LEU A 1031 -24.93 11.31 5.44
CA LEU A 1031 -24.01 12.14 4.67
C LEU A 1031 -22.65 11.45 4.46
N GLY A 1032 -22.44 10.97 3.22
CA GLY A 1032 -21.26 10.27 2.75
C GLY A 1032 -21.15 8.80 3.16
N ALA A 1033 -22.21 8.20 3.73
CA ALA A 1033 -22.31 6.74 3.73
C ALA A 1033 -22.63 6.28 2.30
N THR A 1034 -21.85 5.34 1.76
CA THR A 1034 -21.98 4.87 0.37
C THR A 1034 -22.63 3.50 0.24
N GLY A 1035 -23.07 2.92 1.36
CA GLY A 1035 -23.45 1.50 1.44
C GLY A 1035 -22.27 0.60 1.82
N GLY A 1036 -22.54 -0.46 2.57
CA GLY A 1036 -21.62 -1.60 2.70
C GLY A 1036 -20.58 -1.48 3.82
N GLY A 1037 -20.93 -0.84 4.94
CA GLY A 1037 -20.04 -0.66 6.10
C GLY A 1037 -19.09 0.53 6.00
N VAL A 1038 -19.18 1.33 4.93
CA VAL A 1038 -18.44 2.60 4.83
C VAL A 1038 -19.08 3.61 5.77
N ALA A 1039 -18.36 3.95 6.85
CA ALA A 1039 -18.80 4.93 7.83
C ALA A 1039 -19.12 6.27 7.16
N GLY A 1040 -20.30 6.83 7.45
CA GLY A 1040 -20.61 8.21 7.06
C GLY A 1040 -19.73 9.21 7.81
N ALA A 1041 -19.87 10.50 7.50
CA ALA A 1041 -19.19 11.53 8.29
C ALA A 1041 -19.70 11.56 9.73
N GLN A 1042 -18.85 12.10 10.59
CA GLN A 1042 -19.15 12.50 11.96
C GLN A 1042 -19.13 14.02 12.07
N PHE A 1043 -20.01 14.57 12.89
CA PHE A 1043 -20.08 15.98 13.24
C PHE A 1043 -19.82 16.15 14.75
N GLU A 1044 -19.53 17.36 15.21
CA GLU A 1044 -19.19 17.59 16.62
C GLU A 1044 -20.43 17.52 17.53
N SER A 1045 -21.59 18.01 17.07
CA SER A 1045 -22.84 18.04 17.85
C SER A 1045 -24.09 17.73 17.00
N VAL A 1046 -25.22 17.48 17.69
CA VAL A 1046 -26.56 17.31 17.08
C VAL A 1046 -26.91 18.50 16.17
N ARG A 1047 -26.65 19.72 16.64
CA ARG A 1047 -26.91 20.96 15.87
C ARG A 1047 -26.02 21.08 14.64
N GLN A 1048 -24.75 20.67 14.71
CA GLN A 1048 -23.87 20.67 13.54
C GLN A 1048 -24.30 19.65 12.48
N GLY A 1049 -24.68 18.43 12.90
CA GLY A 1049 -25.19 17.42 11.97
C GLY A 1049 -26.48 17.83 11.25
N LEU A 1050 -27.41 18.44 11.98
CA LEU A 1050 -28.62 19.04 11.39
C LEU A 1050 -28.29 20.22 10.47
N ARG A 1051 -27.33 21.08 10.83
CA ARG A 1051 -26.85 22.17 9.97
C ARG A 1051 -26.23 21.67 8.67
N ALA A 1052 -25.42 20.61 8.71
CA ALA A 1052 -24.85 19.97 7.52
C ALA A 1052 -25.95 19.47 6.57
N GLN A 1053 -26.95 18.76 7.12
CA GLN A 1053 -28.13 18.31 6.38
C GLN A 1053 -28.88 19.47 5.72
N VAL A 1054 -29.19 20.53 6.48
CA VAL A 1054 -29.88 21.73 5.98
C VAL A 1054 -29.08 22.42 4.87
N GLN A 1055 -27.76 22.57 5.05
CA GLN A 1055 -26.88 23.19 4.06
C GLN A 1055 -26.83 22.38 2.76
N HIS A 1056 -26.80 21.05 2.83
CA HIS A 1056 -26.86 20.20 1.65
C HIS A 1056 -28.24 20.25 0.97
N LEU A 1057 -29.34 20.25 1.73
CA LEU A 1057 -30.68 20.47 1.17
C LEU A 1057 -30.78 21.83 0.46
N LYS A 1058 -30.23 22.90 1.05
CA LYS A 1058 -30.17 24.22 0.41
C LYS A 1058 -29.35 24.21 -0.88
N ALA A 1059 -28.20 23.55 -0.90
CA ALA A 1059 -27.41 23.36 -2.11
C ALA A 1059 -28.20 22.66 -3.24
N TYR A 1060 -29.01 21.66 -2.90
CA TYR A 1060 -29.90 21.03 -3.89
C TYR A 1060 -30.94 22.00 -4.45
N VAL A 1061 -31.41 23.00 -3.71
CA VAL A 1061 -32.43 23.97 -4.17
C VAL A 1061 -31.84 25.16 -4.93
N THR A 1062 -30.71 25.70 -4.48
CA THR A 1062 -30.19 27.01 -4.92
C THR A 1062 -28.64 27.07 -4.87
N ASP A 1063 -28.06 28.03 -5.57
CA ASP A 1063 -26.66 28.43 -5.47
C ASP A 1063 -26.40 29.55 -4.44
N GLU A 1064 -27.45 30.07 -3.80
CA GLU A 1064 -27.31 30.94 -2.62
C GLU A 1064 -26.47 30.28 -1.53
N LYS A 1065 -25.45 31.01 -1.06
CA LYS A 1065 -24.61 30.58 0.05
C LYS A 1065 -25.43 30.39 1.34
N PRO A 1066 -25.04 29.46 2.22
CA PRO A 1066 -25.58 29.41 3.58
C PRO A 1066 -25.34 30.72 4.33
N LYS A 1067 -26.24 31.06 5.26
CA LYS A 1067 -26.09 32.19 6.19
C LYS A 1067 -25.15 31.85 7.34
N LYS A 1068 -25.09 30.58 7.74
CA LYS A 1068 -24.14 30.06 8.75
C LYS A 1068 -22.89 29.46 8.09
N GLU A 1069 -21.83 29.31 8.87
CA GLU A 1069 -20.58 28.66 8.44
C GLU A 1069 -20.83 27.22 7.95
N ILE A 1070 -20.10 26.81 6.90
CA ILE A 1070 -20.23 25.50 6.27
C ILE A 1070 -19.53 24.46 7.13
N VAL A 1071 -20.31 23.56 7.74
CA VAL A 1071 -19.81 22.52 8.68
C VAL A 1071 -19.50 21.18 8.00
N ASP A 1072 -19.77 21.03 6.69
CA ASP A 1072 -19.42 19.86 5.90
C ASP A 1072 -18.63 20.29 4.65
N PRO A 1073 -17.34 19.91 4.50
CA PRO A 1073 -16.55 20.29 3.31
C PRO A 1073 -17.14 19.76 2.00
N ARG A 1074 -17.92 18.66 2.06
CA ARG A 1074 -18.59 18.04 0.91
C ARG A 1074 -19.78 18.84 0.40
N TYR A 1075 -20.21 19.88 1.12
CA TYR A 1075 -21.14 20.90 0.59
C TYR A 1075 -20.65 21.41 -0.77
N ASN A 1076 -19.33 21.56 -0.95
CA ASN A 1076 -18.73 22.06 -2.19
C ASN A 1076 -18.80 21.05 -3.36
N LEU A 1077 -19.07 19.77 -3.09
CA LEU A 1077 -19.25 18.72 -4.10
C LEU A 1077 -20.71 18.65 -4.62
N VAL A 1078 -21.67 19.21 -3.88
CA VAL A 1078 -23.09 19.20 -4.28
C VAL A 1078 -23.34 20.19 -5.43
N THR A 1079 -23.66 19.66 -6.61
CA THR A 1079 -24.06 20.46 -7.79
C THR A 1079 -25.32 21.28 -7.48
N LYS A 1080 -25.21 22.61 -7.56
CA LYS A 1080 -26.23 23.54 -7.04
C LYS A 1080 -27.50 23.62 -7.88
N GLY A 1081 -28.63 23.90 -7.24
CA GLY A 1081 -29.91 24.16 -7.93
C GLY A 1081 -30.46 22.97 -8.73
N THR A 1082 -30.23 21.75 -8.24
CA THR A 1082 -30.47 20.48 -8.96
C THR A 1082 -31.76 19.77 -8.57
N ALA A 1083 -32.26 19.94 -7.35
CA ALA A 1083 -33.50 19.37 -6.83
C ALA A 1083 -34.26 20.39 -5.95
N PRO A 1084 -34.98 21.37 -6.54
CA PRO A 1084 -35.81 22.33 -5.80
C PRO A 1084 -37.04 21.73 -5.09
N TYR A 1085 -37.40 20.47 -5.41
CA TYR A 1085 -38.54 19.76 -4.86
C TYR A 1085 -38.12 18.46 -4.16
N VAL A 1086 -38.81 18.08 -3.08
CA VAL A 1086 -38.49 16.91 -2.25
C VAL A 1086 -38.44 15.64 -3.08
N GLU A 1087 -39.40 15.46 -4.00
CA GLU A 1087 -39.50 14.29 -4.87
C GLU A 1087 -38.31 14.15 -5.84
N TRP A 1088 -37.59 15.24 -6.10
CA TRP A 1088 -36.40 15.28 -6.96
C TRP A 1088 -35.10 15.04 -6.18
N LEU A 1089 -35.15 14.80 -4.86
CA LEU A 1089 -34.02 14.25 -4.10
C LEU A 1089 -33.73 12.78 -4.49
N GLY A 1090 -34.66 12.09 -5.16
CA GLY A 1090 -34.41 10.78 -5.78
C GLY A 1090 -33.76 10.94 -7.16
N ILE A 1091 -32.55 10.38 -7.32
CA ILE A 1091 -31.76 10.47 -8.57
C ILE A 1091 -32.51 9.86 -9.77
N ASN A 1092 -33.32 8.81 -9.53
CA ASN A 1092 -34.10 8.13 -10.56
C ASN A 1092 -35.23 9.02 -11.11
N GLU A 1093 -35.95 9.71 -10.23
CA GLU A 1093 -37.10 10.55 -10.58
C GLU A 1093 -36.70 11.94 -11.08
N ASN A 1094 -35.57 12.50 -10.62
CA ASN A 1094 -35.15 13.86 -10.95
C ASN A 1094 -34.92 14.05 -12.48
N PRO A 1095 -35.55 15.06 -13.12
CA PRO A 1095 -35.30 15.40 -14.53
C PRO A 1095 -33.82 15.60 -14.91
N LYS A 1096 -32.99 16.10 -13.99
CA LYS A 1096 -31.55 16.34 -14.16
C LYS A 1096 -30.66 15.12 -13.85
N LYS A 1097 -31.22 13.99 -13.39
CA LYS A 1097 -30.48 12.76 -13.02
C LYS A 1097 -29.37 12.95 -11.96
N VAL A 1098 -29.66 13.80 -10.99
CA VAL A 1098 -28.86 14.10 -9.81
C VAL A 1098 -29.80 14.25 -8.61
N GLY A 1099 -29.30 14.14 -7.38
CA GLY A 1099 -30.13 14.13 -6.18
C GLY A 1099 -29.39 13.49 -4.99
N TRP A 1100 -30.07 13.42 -3.85
CA TRP A 1100 -29.53 12.89 -2.60
C TRP A 1100 -29.29 11.37 -2.64
N ALA A 1101 -30.27 10.61 -3.16
CA ALA A 1101 -30.30 9.16 -3.00
C ALA A 1101 -30.58 8.43 -4.32
N GLY A 1102 -29.85 7.32 -4.53
CA GLY A 1102 -30.07 6.38 -5.63
C GLY A 1102 -31.29 5.45 -5.42
N ALA A 1103 -31.95 5.52 -4.25
CA ALA A 1103 -33.13 4.72 -3.96
C ALA A 1103 -34.31 5.10 -4.86
N LEU A 1104 -35.05 4.08 -5.34
CA LEU A 1104 -36.22 4.26 -6.21
C LEU A 1104 -37.32 5.01 -5.45
N ARG A 1105 -37.88 6.08 -6.06
CA ARG A 1105 -38.98 6.89 -5.50
C ARG A 1105 -38.67 7.47 -4.12
N TYR A 1106 -37.40 7.75 -3.82
CA TYR A 1106 -36.92 8.26 -2.53
C TYR A 1106 -37.73 9.46 -2.00
N GLY A 1107 -37.70 10.59 -2.69
CA GLY A 1107 -38.38 11.80 -2.25
C GLY A 1107 -39.91 11.68 -2.22
N MET A 1108 -40.48 10.93 -3.19
CA MET A 1108 -41.90 10.58 -3.17
C MET A 1108 -42.29 9.77 -1.93
N THR A 1109 -41.36 8.99 -1.38
CA THR A 1109 -41.54 8.20 -0.16
C THR A 1109 -41.50 9.11 1.06
N LEU A 1110 -40.53 10.02 1.19
CA LEU A 1110 -40.49 11.03 2.28
C LEU A 1110 -41.81 11.80 2.41
N VAL A 1111 -42.35 12.26 1.28
CA VAL A 1111 -43.63 12.98 1.24
C VAL A 1111 -44.80 12.08 1.66
N LYS A 1112 -44.85 10.83 1.19
CA LYS A 1112 -45.93 9.87 1.49
C LYS A 1112 -45.89 9.31 2.92
N SER A 1113 -44.70 9.07 3.49
CA SER A 1113 -44.52 8.33 4.76
C SER A 1113 -44.36 9.22 6.00
N VAL A 1114 -43.90 10.46 5.83
CA VAL A 1114 -43.71 11.43 6.94
C VAL A 1114 -44.45 12.74 6.72
N MET A 1115 -44.26 13.41 5.57
CA MET A 1115 -44.80 14.78 5.40
C MET A 1115 -46.32 14.84 5.36
N LYS A 1116 -47.00 13.96 4.60
CA LYS A 1116 -48.47 13.92 4.58
C LYS A 1116 -49.09 13.52 5.94
N PRO A 1117 -48.51 12.59 6.71
CA PRO A 1117 -48.87 12.41 8.12
C PRO A 1117 -48.70 13.67 8.99
N LEU A 1118 -47.63 14.45 8.82
CA LEU A 1118 -47.46 15.73 9.54
C LEU A 1118 -48.47 16.81 9.12
N GLU A 1119 -48.87 16.83 7.84
CA GLU A 1119 -49.86 17.76 7.27
C GLU A 1119 -51.28 17.47 7.79
N ALA A 1120 -51.57 16.22 8.15
CA ALA A 1120 -52.86 15.77 8.69
C ALA A 1120 -52.97 15.85 10.24
N MET A 1121 -51.91 16.30 10.92
CA MET A 1121 -51.85 16.57 12.37
C MET A 1121 -51.94 18.07 12.66
#